data_AF-A0A523ZYL9-F1
#
_entry.id   AF-A0A523ZYL9-F1
#
_cell.length_a   1.000
_cell.length_b   1.000
_cell.length_c   1.000
_cell.angle_alpha   90.00
_cell.angle_beta   90.00
_cell.angle_gamma   90.00
#
_symmetry.space_group_name_H-M   'P 1'
#
loop_
_entity.id
_entity.type
_entity.pdbx_description
1 polymer ?
#
loop_
_entity_poly.entity_id
_entity_poly.type
_entity_poly.pdbx_seq_one_letter_code
_entity_poly.pdbx_strand_id
1 'polypeptide(L)'
;MSFIADFHIHSPYSRATSKDLCFETLYQWATLKGVSLIGTGDFTHPAWLVEIKEKLIPDGKGLFKLRDENIPSLNIKLPCDNLTPIRFMITCEISNIYKYKGKTRKVHNLICMPDFDSAARFANKLNLIGNIRSDGRPILGLDSRDLLEILLETSEEAVLVPAHIWTPWFSVLGSKSGFDSIEECYRDLSEHIFALETGLSSDPAMNWMVSKLDGYTLISNSDAHSAPRIGREANLFDCEMSYNAIMNALRHGSKKGFVGTLEFFPQEGKYHFDGHRKCDVCLSPEQSKRYNGICPSCGKPLTLGVMYRVVELADYAMGRKPTAALSYKSIVSLDKIVAEIVGSGSASKKVQREYHRLLGSLGAELSILLSLPLDSIQKYASSILVEAIRRVRNGRVHASPGFDGQYGSIQVFTEKERNDYSGQTTFFPLQEKEEDDTLAKKEMKVSFIEESDAPKLDFEATKEKHQQSQRLNEAQKEAVKSPFGPLLVIAGPGTGKTRTLVERIIWLINEKSVLPQTILAVTFSNRAAREMAGRIEAVLAREGVQERPEITTFHKLGLKIVIENHSEFELKEQPVVLSENDMAYLFSRIAKQTKDSGNVSDSSCLEKRIIDFIEKSGDCIAVPEDIYRQIDDVFGHYTEYKRKHGLIDFIDLLVLPLSLLTNNQEILAQYRQQWQHIFVDEYQDVNALQY
;
A
#
# COMPACT_ATOMS: atom_id res chain seq x y z
N MET A 1 17.72 -7.06 -20.08
CA MET A 1 16.75 -8.07 -20.56
C MET A 1 15.40 -7.41 -20.42
N SER A 2 14.62 -7.34 -21.49
CA SER A 2 13.33 -6.64 -21.42
C SER A 2 12.27 -7.50 -20.76
N PHE A 3 11.50 -6.94 -19.84
CA PHE A 3 10.38 -7.63 -19.19
C PHE A 3 9.28 -6.65 -18.78
N ILE A 4 8.06 -7.18 -18.63
CA ILE A 4 6.88 -6.44 -18.20
C ILE A 4 6.57 -6.81 -16.75
N ALA A 5 6.34 -5.80 -15.91
CA ALA A 5 6.07 -5.99 -14.49
C ALA A 5 4.78 -5.29 -14.04
N ASP A 6 4.02 -5.94 -13.17
CA ASP A 6 2.78 -5.41 -12.58
C ASP A 6 2.83 -5.62 -11.07
N PHE A 7 3.13 -4.58 -10.30
CA PHE A 7 3.45 -4.68 -8.87
C PHE A 7 2.21 -4.63 -7.97
N HIS A 8 1.12 -4.04 -8.45
CA HIS A 8 -0.07 -3.75 -7.67
C HIS A 8 -1.20 -4.66 -8.10
N ILE A 9 -1.38 -5.74 -7.34
CA ILE A 9 -2.52 -6.64 -7.44
C ILE A 9 -3.04 -6.93 -6.04
N HIS A 10 -4.20 -7.57 -5.96
CA HIS A 10 -4.73 -8.09 -4.70
C HIS A 10 -4.77 -9.61 -4.67
N SER A 11 -5.15 -10.14 -3.51
CA SER A 11 -5.36 -11.56 -3.24
C SER A 11 -6.86 -11.88 -3.06
N PRO A 12 -7.23 -13.16 -2.87
CA PRO A 12 -8.60 -13.56 -2.52
C PRO A 12 -9.06 -13.05 -1.14
N TYR A 13 -8.14 -12.53 -0.33
CA TYR A 13 -8.42 -12.00 1.02
C TYR A 13 -8.81 -10.52 1.02
N SER A 14 -8.62 -9.81 -0.10
CA SER A 14 -9.11 -8.44 -0.25
C SER A 14 -10.60 -8.37 -0.54
N ARG A 15 -11.25 -7.26 -0.16
CA ARG A 15 -12.65 -7.04 -0.53
C ARG A 15 -12.83 -6.89 -2.04
N ALA A 16 -13.95 -7.42 -2.53
CA ALA A 16 -14.38 -7.31 -3.93
C ALA A 16 -13.37 -7.89 -4.96
N THR A 17 -12.53 -8.83 -4.53
CA THR A 17 -11.65 -9.60 -5.42
C THR A 17 -12.22 -10.97 -5.74
N SER A 18 -11.73 -11.56 -6.84
CA SER A 18 -12.04 -12.93 -7.22
C SER A 18 -11.45 -13.92 -6.22
N LYS A 19 -12.21 -14.97 -5.87
CA LYS A 19 -11.68 -16.11 -5.11
C LYS A 19 -10.61 -16.88 -5.90
N ASP A 20 -10.68 -16.80 -7.22
CA ASP A 20 -9.74 -17.42 -8.15
C ASP A 20 -8.52 -16.51 -8.41
N LEU A 21 -8.15 -15.64 -7.47
CA LEU A 21 -6.96 -14.78 -7.56
C LEU A 21 -5.78 -15.39 -6.80
N CYS A 22 -5.51 -16.68 -7.05
CA CYS A 22 -4.43 -17.42 -6.40
C CYS A 22 -3.15 -17.47 -7.27
N PHE A 23 -2.03 -17.96 -6.72
CA PHE A 23 -0.76 -18.00 -7.46
C PHE A 23 -0.80 -18.83 -8.74
N GLU A 24 -1.55 -19.94 -8.77
CA GLU A 24 -1.67 -20.80 -9.94
C GLU A 24 -2.40 -20.07 -11.09
N THR A 25 -3.54 -19.45 -10.79
CA THR A 25 -4.32 -18.69 -11.78
C THR A 25 -3.57 -17.43 -12.23
N LEU A 26 -2.88 -16.75 -11.31
CA LEU A 26 -1.97 -15.65 -11.64
C LEU A 26 -0.88 -16.11 -12.60
N TYR A 27 -0.23 -17.25 -12.35
CA TYR A 27 0.80 -17.81 -13.24
C TYR A 27 0.26 -18.11 -14.64
N GLN A 28 -0.95 -18.70 -14.75
CA GLN A 28 -1.58 -18.95 -16.04
C GLN A 28 -1.83 -17.64 -16.80
N TRP A 29 -2.47 -16.67 -16.15
CA TRP A 29 -2.77 -15.39 -16.79
C TRP A 29 -1.53 -14.57 -17.08
N ALA A 30 -0.50 -14.64 -16.24
CA ALA A 30 0.80 -14.02 -16.48
C ALA A 30 1.41 -14.51 -17.78
N THR A 31 1.34 -15.83 -18.00
CA THR A 31 1.81 -16.49 -19.21
C THR A 31 1.00 -16.04 -20.43
N LEU A 32 -0.33 -16.04 -20.33
CA LEU A 32 -1.22 -15.65 -21.43
C LEU A 32 -1.12 -14.16 -21.78
N LYS A 33 -0.93 -13.29 -20.79
CA LYS A 33 -0.78 -11.85 -20.97
C LYS A 33 0.63 -11.47 -21.41
N GLY A 34 1.65 -12.20 -20.96
CA GLY A 34 3.06 -11.87 -21.17
C GLY A 34 3.61 -10.93 -20.10
N VAL A 35 3.10 -11.02 -18.87
CA VAL A 35 3.62 -10.31 -17.70
C VAL A 35 4.60 -11.22 -16.99
N SER A 36 5.85 -10.81 -16.88
CA SER A 36 6.94 -11.65 -16.38
C SER A 36 7.19 -11.49 -14.89
N LEU A 37 6.83 -10.34 -14.31
CA LEU A 37 6.98 -10.07 -12.89
C LEU A 37 5.68 -9.54 -12.31
N ILE A 38 5.18 -10.18 -11.25
CA ILE A 38 3.90 -9.84 -10.65
C ILE A 38 4.08 -9.59 -9.15
N GLY A 39 3.40 -8.60 -8.60
CA GLY A 39 3.29 -8.42 -7.17
C GLY A 39 2.57 -9.60 -6.50
N THR A 40 2.89 -9.94 -5.26
CA THR A 40 2.09 -10.94 -4.52
C THR A 40 0.72 -10.40 -4.14
N GLY A 41 0.62 -9.07 -3.95
CA GLY A 41 -0.50 -8.45 -3.27
C GLY A 41 -0.58 -8.86 -1.79
N ASP A 42 -1.19 -7.99 -0.98
CA ASP A 42 -1.74 -8.31 0.35
C ASP A 42 -0.83 -9.08 1.34
N PHE A 43 0.50 -9.01 1.23
CA PHE A 43 1.41 -9.86 2.05
C PHE A 43 1.24 -9.67 3.56
N THR A 44 0.67 -8.55 4.01
CA THR A 44 0.43 -8.30 5.44
C THR A 44 -0.69 -9.16 6.00
N HIS A 45 -1.58 -9.69 5.15
CA HIS A 45 -2.66 -10.55 5.61
C HIS A 45 -2.10 -11.91 6.08
N PRO A 46 -2.27 -12.31 7.35
CA PRO A 46 -1.53 -13.45 7.90
C PRO A 46 -1.79 -14.78 7.17
N ALA A 47 -3.04 -15.06 6.78
CA ALA A 47 -3.34 -16.28 6.04
C ALA A 47 -2.76 -16.27 4.62
N TRP A 48 -2.66 -15.10 3.99
CA TRP A 48 -2.06 -14.96 2.66
C TRP A 48 -0.54 -15.07 2.74
N LEU A 49 0.07 -14.53 3.80
CA LEU A 49 1.51 -14.67 4.05
C LEU A 49 1.93 -16.14 4.21
N VAL A 50 1.09 -16.96 4.85
CA VAL A 50 1.30 -18.42 4.92
C VAL A 50 1.29 -19.01 3.52
N GLU A 51 0.27 -18.71 2.70
CA GLU A 51 0.18 -19.22 1.33
C GLU A 51 1.34 -18.76 0.44
N ILE A 52 1.77 -17.50 0.58
CA ILE A 52 2.97 -16.95 -0.08
C ILE A 52 4.20 -17.81 0.25
N LYS A 53 4.45 -18.10 1.53
CA LYS A 53 5.63 -18.88 1.98
C LYS A 53 5.53 -20.36 1.59
N GLU A 54 4.31 -20.90 1.56
CA GLU A 54 4.04 -22.28 1.15
C GLU A 54 4.24 -22.46 -0.35
N LYS A 55 3.79 -21.53 -1.20
CA LYS A 55 3.80 -21.70 -2.66
C LYS A 55 4.99 -21.08 -3.36
N LEU A 56 5.62 -20.07 -2.79
CA LEU A 56 6.74 -19.36 -3.42
C LEU A 56 8.08 -19.74 -2.78
N ILE A 57 9.13 -19.77 -3.60
CA ILE A 57 10.51 -19.94 -3.17
C ILE A 57 11.41 -18.82 -3.71
N PRO A 58 12.40 -18.34 -2.93
CA PRO A 58 13.35 -17.35 -3.42
C PRO A 58 14.07 -17.81 -4.67
N ASP A 59 14.28 -16.92 -5.63
CA ASP A 59 15.02 -17.19 -6.86
C ASP A 59 16.51 -16.80 -6.78
N GLY A 60 16.94 -16.28 -5.62
CA GLY A 60 18.31 -15.82 -5.36
C GLY A 60 18.59 -14.36 -5.75
N LYS A 61 17.60 -13.63 -6.28
CA LYS A 61 17.76 -12.24 -6.77
C LYS A 61 16.84 -11.24 -6.08
N GLY A 62 16.35 -11.57 -4.89
CA GLY A 62 15.32 -10.80 -4.16
C GLY A 62 13.91 -10.93 -4.78
N LEU A 63 13.72 -11.88 -5.70
CA LEU A 63 12.43 -12.22 -6.27
C LEU A 63 12.09 -13.68 -5.93
N PHE A 64 10.89 -14.09 -6.29
CA PHE A 64 10.35 -15.40 -5.96
C PHE A 64 9.84 -16.11 -7.20
N LYS A 65 9.90 -17.44 -7.22
CA LYS A 65 9.26 -18.27 -8.22
C LYS A 65 8.21 -19.17 -7.56
N LEU A 66 7.16 -19.48 -8.30
CA LEU A 66 6.20 -20.51 -7.90
C LEU A 66 6.93 -21.85 -7.84
N ARG A 67 6.65 -22.65 -6.80
CA ARG A 67 7.16 -24.02 -6.70
C ARG A 67 6.73 -24.85 -7.89
N ASP A 68 7.61 -25.73 -8.35
CA ASP A 68 7.43 -26.47 -9.60
C ASP A 68 6.16 -27.36 -9.54
N GLU A 69 5.83 -27.91 -8.38
CA GLU A 69 4.60 -28.69 -8.13
C GLU A 69 3.31 -27.87 -8.19
N ASN A 70 3.39 -26.54 -8.00
CA ASN A 70 2.25 -25.63 -8.07
C ASN A 70 2.10 -25.00 -9.46
N ILE A 71 3.06 -25.19 -10.38
CA ILE A 71 2.95 -24.65 -11.74
C ILE A 71 1.82 -25.38 -12.47
N PRO A 72 0.72 -24.68 -12.82
CA PRO A 72 -0.42 -25.34 -13.43
C PRO A 72 -0.16 -25.64 -14.90
N SER A 73 -0.80 -26.70 -15.41
CA SER A 73 -0.87 -26.91 -16.85
C SER A 73 -1.67 -25.80 -17.52
N LEU A 74 -1.17 -25.33 -18.66
CA LEU A 74 -1.90 -24.37 -19.49
C LEU A 74 -2.88 -25.12 -20.39
N ASN A 75 -4.13 -24.67 -20.41
CA ASN A 75 -5.14 -25.19 -21.34
C ASN A 75 -4.86 -24.79 -22.80
N ILE A 76 -3.91 -23.86 -23.01
CA ILE A 76 -3.55 -23.32 -24.32
C ILE A 76 -2.04 -23.42 -24.46
N LYS A 77 -1.59 -24.06 -25.54
CA LYS A 77 -0.18 -24.12 -25.90
C LYS A 77 0.17 -22.85 -26.67
N LEU A 78 0.95 -21.97 -26.06
CA LEU A 78 1.50 -20.80 -26.75
C LEU A 78 2.65 -21.25 -27.69
N PRO A 79 2.91 -20.55 -28.81
CA PRO A 79 4.08 -20.79 -29.65
C PRO A 79 5.35 -20.64 -28.81
N CYS A 80 6.10 -21.73 -28.68
CA CYS A 80 7.20 -21.87 -27.73
C CYS A 80 8.50 -21.25 -28.24
N ASP A 81 8.59 -19.93 -28.33
CA ASP A 81 9.89 -19.27 -28.54
C ASP A 81 10.19 -18.38 -27.32
N ASN A 82 10.75 -19.01 -26.28
CA ASN A 82 11.32 -18.37 -25.08
C ASN A 82 10.37 -17.46 -24.27
N LEU A 83 9.36 -18.06 -23.61
CA LEU A 83 8.62 -17.35 -22.56
C LEU A 83 9.57 -16.92 -21.43
N THR A 84 9.51 -15.65 -21.07
CA THR A 84 10.29 -15.15 -19.93
C THR A 84 9.78 -15.84 -18.65
N PRO A 85 10.67 -16.37 -17.79
CA PRO A 85 10.25 -16.99 -16.55
C PRO A 85 9.45 -16.02 -15.68
N ILE A 86 8.29 -16.48 -15.19
CA ILE A 86 7.47 -15.68 -14.28
C ILE A 86 8.14 -15.61 -12.91
N ARG A 87 8.15 -14.41 -12.34
CA ARG A 87 8.61 -14.11 -10.98
C ARG A 87 7.55 -13.34 -10.22
N PHE A 88 7.70 -13.39 -8.89
CA PHE A 88 6.87 -12.67 -7.95
C PHE A 88 7.74 -11.73 -7.11
N MET A 89 7.21 -10.55 -6.79
CA MET A 89 7.77 -9.60 -5.82
C MET A 89 6.80 -9.48 -4.66
N ILE A 90 7.30 -9.48 -3.43
CA ILE A 90 6.44 -9.32 -2.26
C ILE A 90 5.90 -7.88 -2.24
N THR A 91 4.59 -7.74 -2.40
CA THR A 91 3.91 -6.44 -2.45
C THR A 91 2.61 -6.42 -1.66
N CYS A 92 2.24 -5.25 -1.15
CA CYS A 92 0.98 -5.04 -0.43
C CYS A 92 0.54 -3.59 -0.55
N GLU A 93 -0.75 -3.36 -0.71
CA GLU A 93 -1.35 -2.04 -0.57
C GLU A 93 -1.85 -1.84 0.86
N ILE A 94 -1.54 -0.68 1.46
CA ILE A 94 -2.04 -0.28 2.77
C ILE A 94 -2.98 0.91 2.59
N SER A 95 -4.17 0.84 3.19
CA SER A 95 -5.13 1.94 3.21
C SER A 95 -5.00 2.77 4.48
N ASN A 96 -4.49 3.99 4.36
CA ASN A 96 -4.29 4.91 5.48
C ASN A 96 -5.49 5.87 5.59
N ILE A 97 -6.17 5.87 6.74
CA ILE A 97 -7.27 6.78 7.04
C ILE A 97 -6.99 7.51 8.35
N TYR A 98 -6.71 8.80 8.28
CA TYR A 98 -6.28 9.59 9.43
C TYR A 98 -6.72 11.05 9.34
N LYS A 99 -6.65 11.80 10.44
CA LYS A 99 -6.93 13.24 10.44
C LYS A 99 -5.63 14.02 10.32
N TYR A 100 -5.59 14.99 9.42
CA TYR A 100 -4.47 15.92 9.27
C TYR A 100 -5.01 17.33 8.98
N LYS A 101 -4.54 18.32 9.76
CA LYS A 101 -5.01 19.73 9.70
C LYS A 101 -6.54 19.87 9.66
N GLY A 102 -7.24 19.08 10.48
CA GLY A 102 -8.71 19.10 10.58
C GLY A 102 -9.46 18.41 9.44
N LYS A 103 -8.77 17.85 8.43
CA LYS A 103 -9.38 17.07 7.34
C LYS A 103 -9.11 15.58 7.50
N THR A 104 -10.09 14.74 7.18
CA THR A 104 -9.87 13.30 7.06
C THR A 104 -9.16 13.01 5.73
N ARG A 105 -7.96 12.46 5.82
CA ARG A 105 -7.16 11.98 4.70
C ARG A 105 -7.40 10.50 4.49
N LYS A 106 -7.46 10.10 3.23
CA LYS A 106 -7.52 8.70 2.82
C LYS A 106 -6.53 8.53 1.68
N VAL A 107 -5.50 7.74 1.89
CA VAL A 107 -4.40 7.55 0.95
C VAL A 107 -4.04 6.08 0.94
N HIS A 108 -3.88 5.51 -0.24
CA HIS A 108 -3.32 4.18 -0.40
C HIS A 108 -1.83 4.24 -0.74
N ASN A 109 -1.09 3.27 -0.24
CA ASN A 109 0.35 3.16 -0.39
C ASN A 109 0.71 1.73 -0.78
N LEU A 110 1.33 1.56 -1.94
CA LEU A 110 1.93 0.31 -2.37
C LEU A 110 3.28 0.14 -1.68
N ILE A 111 3.49 -1.03 -1.10
CA ILE A 111 4.71 -1.42 -0.41
C ILE A 111 5.37 -2.55 -1.21
N CYS A 112 6.67 -2.43 -1.46
CA CYS A 112 7.49 -3.47 -2.08
C CYS A 112 8.55 -3.93 -1.07
N MET A 113 8.69 -5.25 -0.91
CA MET A 113 9.61 -5.86 0.05
C MET A 113 10.67 -6.74 -0.65
N PRO A 114 11.94 -6.69 -0.20
CA PRO A 114 13.02 -7.48 -0.77
C PRO A 114 12.96 -8.97 -0.41
N ASP A 115 12.42 -9.30 0.76
CA ASP A 115 12.49 -10.64 1.33
C ASP A 115 11.35 -10.93 2.34
N PHE A 116 11.20 -12.22 2.70
CA PHE A 116 10.16 -12.68 3.63
C PHE A 116 10.34 -12.19 5.07
N ASP A 117 11.57 -11.96 5.52
CA ASP A 117 11.85 -11.56 6.89
C ASP A 117 11.48 -10.08 7.08
N SER A 118 11.85 -9.23 6.13
CA SER A 118 11.46 -7.83 6.04
C SER A 118 9.94 -7.68 5.97
N ALA A 119 9.28 -8.48 5.13
CA ALA A 119 7.82 -8.53 5.03
C ALA A 119 7.16 -8.94 6.36
N ALA A 120 7.67 -9.97 7.03
CA ALA A 120 7.15 -10.44 8.31
C ALA A 120 7.36 -9.41 9.44
N ARG A 121 8.54 -8.77 9.53
CA ARG A 121 8.80 -7.71 10.51
C ARG A 121 7.84 -6.53 10.33
N PHE A 122 7.58 -6.14 9.08
CA PHE A 122 6.65 -5.06 8.77
C PHE A 122 5.20 -5.42 9.09
N ALA A 123 4.73 -6.60 8.68
CA ALA A 123 3.39 -7.08 9.01
C ALA A 123 3.17 -7.13 10.54
N ASN A 124 4.15 -7.61 11.31
CA ASN A 124 4.09 -7.62 12.77
C ASN A 124 3.97 -6.20 13.35
N LYS A 125 4.76 -5.23 12.86
CA LYS A 125 4.63 -3.83 13.29
C LYS A 125 3.25 -3.25 12.99
N LEU A 126 2.67 -3.56 11.83
CA LEU A 126 1.32 -3.09 11.48
C LEU A 126 0.22 -3.77 12.30
N ASN A 127 0.38 -5.05 12.65
CA ASN A 127 -0.55 -5.79 13.51
C ASN A 127 -0.72 -5.13 14.89
N LEU A 128 0.33 -4.50 15.40
CA LEU A 128 0.31 -3.77 16.67
C LEU A 128 -0.45 -2.43 16.58
N ILE A 129 -0.68 -1.91 15.37
CA ILE A 129 -1.33 -0.60 15.14
C ILE A 129 -2.81 -0.78 14.79
N GLY A 130 -3.15 -1.84 14.05
CA GLY A 130 -4.52 -2.08 13.65
C GLY A 130 -4.74 -3.45 13.01
N ASN A 131 -5.98 -3.68 12.60
CA ASN A 131 -6.41 -4.96 12.09
C ASN A 131 -5.89 -5.22 10.67
N ILE A 132 -4.94 -6.17 10.55
CA ILE A 132 -4.43 -6.66 9.27
C ILE A 132 -5.02 -8.00 8.82
N ARG A 133 -5.99 -8.54 9.57
CA ARG A 133 -6.59 -9.87 9.39
C ARG A 133 -7.94 -9.86 8.68
N SER A 134 -8.61 -8.71 8.62
CA SER A 134 -9.99 -8.60 8.12
C SER A 134 -10.11 -8.38 6.61
N ASP A 135 -9.02 -7.93 5.98
CA ASP A 135 -8.96 -7.56 4.58
C ASP A 135 -7.51 -7.70 4.10
N GLY A 136 -7.32 -8.15 2.86
CA GLY A 136 -6.01 -8.23 2.21
C GLY A 136 -5.33 -6.85 2.09
N ARG A 137 -6.14 -5.79 1.92
CA ARG A 137 -5.71 -4.40 2.10
C ARG A 137 -6.11 -3.92 3.49
N PRO A 138 -5.19 -3.92 4.47
CA PRO A 138 -5.49 -3.41 5.79
C PRO A 138 -5.85 -1.93 5.75
N ILE A 139 -6.91 -1.57 6.47
CA ILE A 139 -7.35 -0.18 6.66
C ILE A 139 -6.89 0.26 8.04
N LEU A 140 -5.89 1.15 8.08
CA LEU A 140 -5.22 1.55 9.30
C LEU A 140 -5.46 3.03 9.60
N GLY A 141 -5.69 3.32 10.88
CA GLY A 141 -5.76 4.68 11.45
C GLY A 141 -4.40 5.38 11.51
N LEU A 142 -3.55 5.17 10.51
CA LEU A 142 -2.12 5.49 10.51
C LEU A 142 -1.81 6.54 9.46
N ASP A 143 -1.00 7.54 9.81
CA ASP A 143 -0.53 8.57 8.87
C ASP A 143 0.40 7.96 7.80
N SER A 144 0.29 8.38 6.54
CA SER A 144 1.14 7.86 5.45
C SER A 144 2.63 8.19 5.64
N ARG A 145 2.97 9.31 6.28
CA ARG A 145 4.36 9.61 6.68
C ARG A 145 4.86 8.62 7.72
N ASP A 146 4.02 8.24 8.68
CA ASP A 146 4.38 7.30 9.74
C ASP A 146 4.46 5.86 9.23
N LEU A 147 3.62 5.49 8.27
CA LEU A 147 3.76 4.23 7.54
C LEU A 147 5.13 4.13 6.85
N LEU A 148 5.57 5.21 6.20
CA LEU A 148 6.88 5.27 5.56
C LEU A 148 8.01 5.15 6.58
N GLU A 149 7.92 5.81 7.73
CA GLU A 149 8.89 5.65 8.82
C GLU A 149 8.96 4.20 9.30
N ILE A 150 7.81 3.57 9.57
CA ILE A 150 7.74 2.16 9.98
C ILE A 150 8.39 1.25 8.95
N LEU A 151 8.15 1.52 7.67
CA LEU A 151 8.73 0.77 6.56
C LEU A 151 10.26 0.86 6.57
N LEU A 152 10.81 2.07 6.61
CA LEU A 152 12.25 2.33 6.60
C LEU A 152 12.94 1.73 7.83
N GLU A 153 12.28 1.71 8.99
CA GLU A 153 12.80 1.03 10.18
C GLU A 153 12.79 -0.51 10.06
N THR A 154 12.02 -1.10 9.14
CA THR A 154 11.96 -2.56 8.95
C THR A 154 12.97 -3.05 7.93
N SER A 155 13.23 -2.26 6.89
CA SER A 155 14.24 -2.50 5.87
C SER A 155 14.52 -1.20 5.11
N GLU A 156 15.79 -0.86 4.97
CA GLU A 156 16.23 0.30 4.17
C GLU A 156 16.03 0.07 2.65
N GLU A 157 15.94 -1.20 2.24
CA GLU A 157 15.69 -1.59 0.84
C GLU A 157 14.20 -1.64 0.48
N ALA A 158 13.31 -1.60 1.48
CA ALA A 158 11.87 -1.59 1.23
C ALA A 158 11.43 -0.26 0.63
N VAL A 159 10.47 -0.33 -0.29
CA VAL A 159 10.02 0.83 -1.07
C VAL A 159 8.54 1.08 -0.85
N LEU A 160 8.19 2.35 -0.63
CA LEU A 160 6.82 2.82 -0.64
C LEU A 160 6.58 3.63 -1.91
N VAL A 161 5.50 3.30 -2.62
CA VAL A 161 4.98 4.06 -3.75
C VAL A 161 3.56 4.53 -3.42
N PRO A 162 3.25 5.83 -3.47
CA PRO A 162 1.88 6.30 -3.37
C PRO A 162 1.04 5.68 -4.49
N ALA A 163 -0.01 4.93 -4.13
CA ALA A 163 -0.81 4.17 -5.07
C ALA A 163 -1.82 5.08 -5.80
N HIS A 164 -2.04 4.78 -7.10
CA HIS A 164 -3.03 5.38 -7.99
C HIS A 164 -3.39 6.85 -7.64
N ILE A 165 -2.43 7.77 -7.75
CA ILE A 165 -2.40 9.04 -7.00
C ILE A 165 -3.57 10.02 -7.26
N TRP A 166 -4.38 9.79 -8.29
CA TRP A 166 -5.43 10.71 -8.73
C TRP A 166 -6.86 10.27 -8.44
N THR A 167 -7.10 9.04 -7.97
CA THR A 167 -8.49 8.62 -7.75
C THR A 167 -9.15 9.53 -6.70
N PRO A 168 -10.44 9.91 -6.87
CA PRO A 168 -11.02 11.01 -6.07
C PRO A 168 -10.94 10.81 -4.55
N TRP A 169 -11.00 9.54 -4.12
CA TRP A 169 -10.86 9.09 -2.74
C TRP A 169 -9.66 8.14 -2.66
N PHE A 170 -9.06 7.99 -1.48
CA PHE A 170 -7.99 6.99 -1.26
C PHE A 170 -6.71 7.24 -2.06
N SER A 171 -6.45 8.48 -2.49
CA SER A 171 -5.25 8.80 -3.26
C SER A 171 -4.63 10.11 -2.79
N VAL A 172 -3.31 10.20 -2.92
CA VAL A 172 -2.54 11.33 -2.37
C VAL A 172 -2.87 12.66 -3.02
N LEU A 173 -3.27 12.72 -4.30
CA LEU A 173 -3.71 13.96 -4.98
C LEU A 173 -5.22 13.98 -5.28
N GLY A 174 -5.98 13.02 -4.74
CA GLY A 174 -7.42 12.87 -4.97
C GLY A 174 -8.22 14.10 -4.53
N SER A 175 -9.25 14.47 -5.30
CA SER A 175 -10.03 15.70 -5.12
C SER A 175 -10.86 15.77 -3.84
N LYS A 176 -11.12 14.63 -3.16
CA LYS A 176 -11.96 14.58 -1.96
C LYS A 176 -11.17 14.41 -0.67
N SER A 177 -10.18 13.51 -0.67
CA SER A 177 -9.42 13.16 0.54
C SER A 177 -7.91 13.35 0.41
N GLY A 178 -7.42 13.79 -0.74
CA GLY A 178 -5.99 13.97 -1.04
C GLY A 178 -5.41 15.31 -0.60
N PHE A 179 -4.10 15.40 -0.67
CA PHE A 179 -3.24 16.56 -0.47
C PHE A 179 -3.05 17.32 -1.79
N ASP A 180 -2.41 18.49 -1.71
CA ASP A 180 -2.05 19.30 -2.89
C ASP A 180 -0.61 19.05 -3.37
N SER A 181 0.16 18.23 -2.64
CA SER A 181 1.49 17.77 -3.06
C SER A 181 1.94 16.50 -2.32
N ILE A 182 2.94 15.80 -2.87
CA ILE A 182 3.55 14.61 -2.26
C ILE A 182 4.30 14.99 -0.97
N GLU A 183 4.99 16.13 -0.99
CA GLU A 183 5.73 16.66 0.15
C GLU A 183 4.83 17.00 1.34
N GLU A 184 3.58 17.44 1.12
CA GLU A 184 2.65 17.66 2.23
C GLU A 184 2.24 16.34 2.90
N CYS A 185 2.10 15.25 2.12
CA CYS A 185 1.71 13.94 2.63
C CYS A 185 2.83 13.27 3.44
N TYR A 186 4.04 13.19 2.86
CA TYR A 186 5.17 12.46 3.45
C TYR A 186 6.15 13.34 4.23
N ARG A 187 6.03 14.67 4.14
CA ARG A 187 6.77 15.67 4.93
C ARG A 187 8.28 15.45 4.87
N ASP A 188 8.92 15.33 6.04
CA ASP A 188 10.36 15.16 6.20
C ASP A 188 10.90 13.89 5.54
N LEU A 189 10.03 12.93 5.22
CA LEU A 189 10.40 11.68 4.54
C LEU A 189 10.09 11.70 3.03
N SER A 190 9.66 12.83 2.46
CA SER A 190 9.27 12.89 1.05
C SER A 190 10.41 12.55 0.08
N GLU A 191 11.67 12.73 0.48
CA GLU A 191 12.85 12.36 -0.33
C GLU A 191 13.01 10.85 -0.54
N HIS A 192 12.38 10.02 0.30
CA HIS A 192 12.36 8.57 0.14
C HIS A 192 11.36 8.13 -0.93
N ILE A 193 10.45 8.99 -1.34
CA ILE A 193 9.50 8.72 -2.44
C ILE A 193 10.19 9.12 -3.75
N PHE A 194 10.43 8.14 -4.61
CA PHE A 194 11.04 8.37 -5.93
C PHE A 194 10.18 7.90 -7.10
N ALA A 195 9.07 7.20 -6.80
CA ALA A 195 8.12 6.74 -7.80
C ALA A 195 6.68 7.02 -7.35
N LEU A 196 5.77 7.21 -8.31
CA LEU A 196 4.35 7.45 -8.08
C LEU A 196 3.54 6.57 -9.04
N GLU A 197 2.50 5.90 -8.53
CA GLU A 197 1.61 5.11 -9.38
C GLU A 197 0.50 5.99 -9.98
N THR A 198 0.42 6.06 -11.30
CA THR A 198 -0.59 6.87 -12.03
C THR A 198 -2.00 6.34 -11.76
N GLY A 199 -2.18 5.03 -11.89
CA GLY A 199 -3.43 4.31 -11.79
C GLY A 199 -4.43 4.64 -12.90
N LEU A 200 -5.47 3.82 -13.03
CA LEU A 200 -6.48 3.80 -14.10
C LEU A 200 -7.22 5.12 -14.40
N SER A 201 -7.07 6.14 -13.56
CA SER A 201 -7.75 7.43 -13.70
C SER A 201 -6.85 8.52 -14.30
N SER A 202 -5.57 8.25 -14.50
CA SER A 202 -4.63 9.20 -15.10
C SER A 202 -3.60 8.49 -15.97
N ASP A 203 -2.97 9.23 -16.88
CA ASP A 203 -1.81 8.77 -17.64
C ASP A 203 -0.62 9.73 -17.45
N PRO A 204 0.57 9.41 -17.95
CA PRO A 204 1.73 10.29 -17.84
C PRO A 204 1.49 11.69 -18.43
N ALA A 205 0.74 11.82 -19.52
CA ALA A 205 0.45 13.12 -20.13
C ALA A 205 -0.38 14.04 -19.22
N MET A 206 -1.34 13.50 -18.47
CA MET A 206 -2.06 14.23 -17.42
C MET A 206 -1.10 14.66 -16.30
N ASN A 207 -0.23 13.76 -15.85
CA ASN A 207 0.70 14.02 -14.75
C ASN A 207 1.75 15.09 -15.12
N TRP A 208 2.21 15.14 -16.36
CA TRP A 208 3.19 16.11 -16.87
C TRP A 208 2.69 17.57 -16.85
N MET A 209 1.40 17.80 -16.66
CA MET A 209 0.85 19.14 -16.46
C MET A 209 1.24 19.75 -15.10
N VAL A 210 1.60 18.91 -14.12
CA VAL A 210 1.94 19.30 -12.75
C VAL A 210 3.45 19.24 -12.58
N SER A 211 4.14 20.38 -12.58
CA SER A 211 5.60 20.43 -12.62
C SER A 211 6.27 19.80 -11.38
N LYS A 212 5.58 19.82 -10.24
CA LYS A 212 6.02 19.17 -9.00
C LYS A 212 6.15 17.65 -9.12
N LEU A 213 5.54 17.03 -10.15
CA LEU A 213 5.65 15.59 -10.38
C LEU A 213 6.84 15.21 -11.27
N ASP A 214 7.52 16.18 -11.90
CA ASP A 214 8.61 15.92 -12.86
C ASP A 214 9.81 15.19 -12.23
N GLY A 215 9.98 15.30 -10.91
CA GLY A 215 11.06 14.66 -10.16
C GLY A 215 10.83 13.19 -9.82
N TYR A 216 9.63 12.66 -10.07
CA TYR A 216 9.27 11.29 -9.72
C TYR A 216 9.18 10.40 -10.96
N THR A 217 9.55 9.13 -10.81
CA THR A 217 9.30 8.11 -11.82
C THR A 217 7.83 7.70 -11.79
N LEU A 218 7.11 7.97 -12.86
CA LEU A 218 5.72 7.50 -13.00
C LEU A 218 5.72 6.00 -13.33
N ILE A 219 5.05 5.22 -12.49
CA ILE A 219 4.81 3.79 -12.70
C ILE A 219 3.32 3.54 -12.91
N SER A 220 2.98 2.41 -13.52
CA SER A 220 1.60 2.04 -13.82
C SER A 220 1.39 0.58 -13.50
N ASN A 221 0.33 0.27 -12.74
CA ASN A 221 0.04 -1.09 -12.26
C ASN A 221 -1.46 -1.35 -12.33
N SER A 222 -1.84 -2.61 -12.48
CA SER A 222 -3.22 -2.94 -12.82
C SER A 222 -4.22 -2.73 -11.69
N ASP A 223 -3.83 -2.75 -10.42
CA ASP A 223 -4.75 -2.89 -9.29
C ASP A 223 -5.75 -4.06 -9.56
N ALA A 224 -5.20 -5.22 -9.93
CA ALA A 224 -5.99 -6.35 -10.38
C ALA A 224 -6.78 -6.98 -9.22
N HIS A 225 -8.10 -6.95 -9.36
CA HIS A 225 -9.05 -7.66 -8.50
C HIS A 225 -9.47 -9.04 -9.06
N SER A 226 -8.93 -9.43 -10.23
CA SER A 226 -9.08 -10.77 -10.80
C SER A 226 -7.92 -11.08 -11.76
N ALA A 227 -7.55 -12.35 -11.90
CA ALA A 227 -6.37 -12.75 -12.65
C ALA A 227 -6.38 -12.30 -14.13
N PRO A 228 -7.52 -12.29 -14.86
CA PRO A 228 -7.57 -11.75 -16.23
C PRO A 228 -7.27 -10.25 -16.36
N ARG A 229 -7.29 -9.49 -15.25
CA ARG A 229 -7.12 -8.02 -15.24
C ARG A 229 -5.67 -7.57 -15.05
N ILE A 230 -4.74 -8.47 -14.73
CA ILE A 230 -3.32 -8.14 -14.64
C ILE A 230 -2.81 -7.59 -15.99
N GLY A 231 -1.81 -6.72 -15.94
CA GLY A 231 -1.17 -6.17 -17.14
C GLY A 231 -2.05 -5.25 -17.99
N ARG A 232 -3.24 -4.85 -17.52
CA ARG A 232 -4.02 -3.75 -18.13
C ARG A 232 -3.32 -2.39 -17.97
N GLU A 233 -2.51 -2.30 -16.93
CA GLU A 233 -1.50 -1.28 -16.66
C GLU A 233 -0.26 -2.04 -16.18
N ALA A 234 0.92 -1.62 -16.62
CA ALA A 234 2.17 -2.30 -16.28
C ALA A 234 3.39 -1.42 -16.53
N ASN A 235 4.54 -1.94 -16.12
CA ASN A 235 5.83 -1.29 -16.18
C ASN A 235 6.75 -2.01 -17.16
N LEU A 236 7.49 -1.25 -17.96
CA LEU A 236 8.43 -1.77 -18.95
C LEU A 236 9.86 -1.59 -18.44
N PHE A 237 10.57 -2.71 -18.28
CA PHE A 237 11.96 -2.72 -17.84
C PHE A 237 12.86 -3.27 -18.94
N ASP A 238 14.09 -2.78 -18.98
CA ASP A 238 15.25 -3.36 -19.65
C ASP A 238 16.46 -3.31 -18.73
N CYS A 239 16.41 -4.13 -17.68
CA CYS A 239 17.49 -4.31 -16.71
C CYS A 239 17.64 -5.79 -16.37
N GLU A 240 18.39 -6.11 -15.33
CA GLU A 240 18.31 -7.45 -14.73
C GLU A 240 16.96 -7.61 -14.01
N MET A 241 16.34 -8.79 -14.12
CA MET A 241 15.16 -9.13 -13.34
C MET A 241 15.59 -9.55 -11.92
N SER A 242 15.93 -8.55 -11.10
CA SER A 242 16.28 -8.66 -9.68
C SER A 242 15.67 -7.49 -8.92
N TYR A 243 15.33 -7.68 -7.64
CA TYR A 243 14.70 -6.64 -6.81
C TYR A 243 15.52 -5.35 -6.83
N ASN A 244 16.82 -5.46 -6.56
CA ASN A 244 17.73 -4.31 -6.51
C ASN A 244 17.87 -3.59 -7.86
N ALA A 245 17.95 -4.32 -8.98
CA ALA A 245 18.01 -3.69 -10.29
C ALA A 245 16.71 -2.94 -10.62
N ILE A 246 15.56 -3.50 -10.26
CA ILE A 246 14.25 -2.89 -10.46
C ILE A 246 14.10 -1.62 -9.63
N MET A 247 14.40 -1.66 -8.33
CA MET A 247 14.30 -0.47 -7.46
C MET A 247 15.28 0.63 -7.88
N ASN A 248 16.48 0.25 -8.32
CA ASN A 248 17.47 1.17 -8.87
C ASN A 248 17.00 1.80 -10.20
N ALA A 249 16.36 1.00 -11.06
CA ALA A 249 15.75 1.48 -12.31
C ALA A 249 14.62 2.47 -12.04
N LEU A 250 13.76 2.19 -11.06
CA LEU A 250 12.70 3.12 -10.65
C LEU A 250 13.25 4.41 -10.04
N ARG A 251 14.32 4.36 -9.24
CA ARG A 251 14.93 5.55 -8.62
C ARG A 251 15.63 6.48 -9.62
N HIS A 252 16.13 5.94 -10.73
CA HIS A 252 16.95 6.71 -11.69
C HIS A 252 16.40 6.75 -13.13
N GLY A 253 15.22 6.16 -13.36
CA GLY A 253 14.53 6.14 -14.64
C GLY A 253 15.30 5.40 -15.75
N SER A 254 15.23 5.94 -16.97
CA SER A 254 15.79 5.33 -18.18
C SER A 254 17.30 5.04 -18.12
N LYS A 255 18.06 5.83 -17.36
CA LYS A 255 19.51 5.64 -17.19
C LYS A 255 19.88 4.28 -16.59
N LYS A 256 18.93 3.61 -15.93
CA LYS A 256 19.12 2.32 -15.24
C LYS A 256 18.14 1.24 -15.70
N GLY A 257 17.47 1.45 -16.83
CA GLY A 257 16.67 0.41 -17.47
C GLY A 257 15.17 0.46 -17.17
N PHE A 258 14.62 1.56 -16.64
CA PHE A 258 13.16 1.76 -16.65
C PHE A 258 12.73 2.48 -17.93
N VAL A 259 12.03 1.76 -18.82
CA VAL A 259 11.76 2.19 -20.20
C VAL A 259 10.52 3.07 -20.29
N GLY A 260 9.51 2.77 -19.47
CA GLY A 260 8.21 3.41 -19.54
C GLY A 260 7.08 2.56 -18.98
N THR A 261 5.84 2.94 -19.29
CA THR A 261 4.64 2.29 -18.79
C THR A 261 3.68 1.86 -19.90
N LEU A 262 2.87 0.86 -19.60
CA LEU A 262 1.65 0.51 -20.32
C LEU A 262 0.48 1.09 -19.54
N GLU A 263 -0.36 1.87 -20.21
CA GLU A 263 -1.43 2.63 -19.58
C GLU A 263 -2.80 2.16 -20.04
N PHE A 264 -3.75 2.22 -19.11
CA PHE A 264 -5.16 2.22 -19.45
C PHE A 264 -5.53 3.58 -20.05
N PHE A 265 -6.62 3.65 -20.81
CA PHE A 265 -7.15 4.94 -21.27
C PHE A 265 -7.96 5.58 -20.14
N PRO A 266 -7.49 6.67 -19.49
CA PRO A 266 -8.19 7.26 -18.35
C PRO A 266 -9.58 7.78 -18.71
N GLN A 267 -9.85 8.03 -19.99
CA GLN A 267 -11.16 8.44 -20.51
C GLN A 267 -12.24 7.38 -20.28
N GLU A 268 -11.92 6.09 -20.19
CA GLU A 268 -12.94 5.09 -19.81
C GLU A 268 -13.38 5.26 -18.35
N GLY A 269 -12.60 5.94 -17.51
CA GLY A 269 -12.88 6.12 -16.08
C GLY A 269 -14.22 6.82 -15.82
N LYS A 270 -14.94 6.36 -14.78
CA LYS A 270 -16.27 6.87 -14.38
C LYS A 270 -16.36 8.37 -14.06
N TYR A 271 -15.22 8.94 -13.71
CA TYR A 271 -15.10 10.30 -13.20
C TYR A 271 -13.94 11.00 -13.92
N HIS A 272 -13.72 10.73 -15.21
CA HIS A 272 -12.62 11.36 -15.94
C HIS A 272 -12.90 12.84 -16.15
N PHE A 273 -14.02 13.16 -16.82
CA PHE A 273 -14.50 14.51 -17.08
C PHE A 273 -15.57 14.95 -16.08
N ASP A 274 -15.83 16.27 -16.10
CA ASP A 274 -16.87 16.87 -15.29
C ASP A 274 -18.23 16.58 -15.91
N GLY A 275 -19.24 16.34 -15.08
CA GLY A 275 -20.55 16.13 -15.66
C GLY A 275 -21.70 16.00 -14.71
N HIS A 276 -22.88 15.85 -15.31
CA HIS A 276 -24.14 15.63 -14.63
C HIS A 276 -24.95 14.60 -15.40
N ARG A 277 -24.90 13.36 -14.91
CA ARG A 277 -25.47 12.16 -15.53
C ARG A 277 -26.95 12.31 -15.86
N LYS A 278 -27.73 12.95 -14.99
CA LYS A 278 -29.18 13.09 -15.17
C LYS A 278 -29.55 13.97 -16.35
N CYS A 279 -28.65 14.88 -16.77
CA CYS A 279 -28.84 15.76 -17.91
C CYS A 279 -28.00 15.35 -19.13
N ASP A 280 -27.26 14.24 -19.03
CA ASP A 280 -26.31 13.79 -20.06
C ASP A 280 -25.29 14.88 -20.47
N VAL A 281 -24.86 15.67 -19.49
CA VAL A 281 -23.88 16.75 -19.70
C VAL A 281 -22.49 16.25 -19.31
N CYS A 282 -21.57 16.22 -20.26
CA CYS A 282 -20.14 15.95 -20.09
C CYS A 282 -19.34 17.14 -20.58
N LEU A 283 -18.49 17.70 -19.73
CA LEU A 283 -17.73 18.92 -19.98
C LEU A 283 -16.25 18.71 -19.66
N SER A 284 -15.38 19.32 -20.47
CA SER A 284 -13.97 19.46 -20.11
C SER A 284 -13.80 20.38 -18.90
N PRO A 285 -12.68 20.32 -18.17
CA PRO A 285 -12.41 21.23 -17.06
C PRO A 285 -12.48 22.72 -17.43
N GLU A 286 -12.06 23.08 -18.64
CA GLU A 286 -12.13 24.46 -19.14
C GLU A 286 -13.59 24.88 -19.34
N GLN A 287 -14.43 23.97 -19.84
CA GLN A 287 -15.85 24.23 -20.04
C GLN A 287 -16.60 24.33 -18.70
N SER A 288 -16.35 23.42 -17.76
CA SER A 288 -17.01 23.44 -16.45
C SER A 288 -16.65 24.70 -15.64
N LYS A 289 -15.40 25.18 -15.73
CA LYS A 289 -14.97 26.45 -15.15
C LYS A 289 -15.76 27.64 -15.71
N ARG A 290 -16.06 27.66 -17.01
CA ARG A 290 -16.90 28.71 -17.62
C ARG A 290 -18.33 28.73 -17.07
N TYR A 291 -18.84 27.57 -16.67
CA TYR A 291 -20.16 27.44 -16.03
C TYR A 291 -20.10 27.47 -14.49
N ASN A 292 -18.97 27.87 -13.90
CA ASN A 292 -18.75 27.91 -12.44
C ASN A 292 -19.10 26.58 -11.73
N GLY A 293 -18.85 25.45 -12.37
CA GLY A 293 -19.17 24.12 -11.83
C GLY A 293 -20.67 23.83 -11.76
N ILE A 294 -21.52 24.57 -12.49
CA ILE A 294 -22.96 24.39 -12.54
C ILE A 294 -23.39 23.78 -13.88
N CYS A 295 -24.34 22.85 -13.83
CA CYS A 295 -24.88 22.20 -15.02
C CYS A 295 -25.69 23.22 -15.85
N PRO A 296 -25.33 23.44 -17.13
CA PRO A 296 -26.03 24.40 -18.01
C PRO A 296 -27.46 23.98 -18.33
N SER A 297 -27.81 22.70 -18.17
CA SER A 297 -29.14 22.17 -18.48
C SER A 297 -30.15 22.36 -17.33
N CYS A 298 -29.72 22.20 -16.07
CA CYS A 298 -30.65 22.19 -14.92
C CYS A 298 -30.25 23.07 -13.73
N GLY A 299 -29.12 23.77 -13.79
CA GLY A 299 -28.67 24.67 -12.72
C GLY A 299 -28.14 23.97 -11.45
N LYS A 300 -28.03 22.64 -11.43
CA LYS A 300 -27.46 21.88 -10.30
C LYS A 300 -25.94 21.78 -10.38
N PRO A 301 -25.22 21.58 -9.27
CA PRO A 301 -23.77 21.38 -9.30
C PRO A 301 -23.35 20.19 -10.17
N LEU A 302 -22.24 20.34 -10.90
CA LEU A 302 -21.58 19.26 -11.64
C LEU A 302 -20.79 18.37 -10.67
N THR A 303 -20.71 17.08 -10.99
CA THR A 303 -19.70 16.19 -10.40
C THR A 303 -18.37 16.46 -11.11
N LEU A 304 -17.43 17.08 -10.39
CA LEU A 304 -16.09 17.36 -10.92
C LEU A 304 -15.25 16.08 -10.98
N GLY A 305 -14.65 15.84 -12.14
CA GLY A 305 -13.84 14.67 -12.47
C GLY A 305 -12.37 14.79 -12.05
N VAL A 306 -11.62 13.76 -12.38
CA VAL A 306 -10.19 13.63 -12.10
C VAL A 306 -9.40 14.64 -12.94
N MET A 307 -9.76 14.83 -14.22
CA MET A 307 -9.09 15.80 -15.07
C MET A 307 -9.22 17.22 -14.52
N TYR A 308 -10.35 17.58 -13.90
CA TYR A 308 -10.50 18.88 -13.23
C TYR A 308 -9.50 19.05 -12.10
N ARG A 309 -9.32 18.02 -11.26
CA ARG A 309 -8.35 18.03 -10.17
C ARG A 309 -6.91 18.11 -10.66
N VAL A 310 -6.57 17.44 -11.77
CA VAL A 310 -5.26 17.60 -12.43
C VAL A 310 -5.06 19.05 -12.85
N VAL A 311 -6.03 19.63 -13.57
CA VAL A 311 -5.98 21.02 -14.05
C VAL A 311 -5.95 22.04 -12.89
N GLU A 312 -6.55 21.72 -11.74
CA GLU A 312 -6.49 22.56 -10.54
C GLU A 312 -5.08 22.63 -9.94
N LEU A 313 -4.30 21.54 -10.03
CA LEU A 313 -2.92 21.48 -9.54
C LEU A 313 -1.87 21.76 -10.63
N ALA A 314 -2.28 21.88 -11.89
CA ALA A 314 -1.40 22.02 -13.03
C ALA A 314 -0.77 23.41 -13.13
N ASP A 315 0.52 23.45 -13.46
CA ASP A 315 1.24 24.67 -13.82
C ASP A 315 1.31 24.86 -15.35
N TYR A 316 1.00 23.81 -16.12
CA TYR A 316 1.11 23.77 -17.58
C TYR A 316 -0.17 23.24 -18.24
N ALA A 317 -0.37 23.66 -19.49
CA ALA A 317 -1.44 23.12 -20.34
C ALA A 317 -1.15 21.67 -20.74
N MET A 318 -2.20 20.95 -21.11
CA MET A 318 -2.09 19.58 -21.62
C MET A 318 -1.23 19.54 -22.89
N GLY A 319 -0.44 18.48 -23.05
CA GLY A 319 0.49 18.32 -24.17
C GLY A 319 1.95 18.73 -23.88
N ARG A 320 2.23 19.27 -22.69
CA ARG A 320 3.61 19.40 -22.19
C ARG A 320 4.26 18.03 -22.08
N LYS A 321 5.51 17.91 -22.53
CA LYS A 321 6.37 16.75 -22.28
C LYS A 321 7.67 17.20 -21.58
N PRO A 322 7.89 16.84 -20.31
CA PRO A 322 9.14 17.12 -19.60
C PRO A 322 10.35 16.54 -20.30
N THR A 323 11.53 17.15 -20.12
CA THR A 323 12.78 16.67 -20.75
C THR A 323 13.15 15.25 -20.28
N ALA A 324 12.87 14.94 -19.01
CA ALA A 324 13.11 13.63 -18.42
C ALA A 324 11.94 12.64 -18.62
N ALA A 325 10.90 13.02 -19.38
CA ALA A 325 9.70 12.22 -19.56
C ALA A 325 10.01 10.88 -20.25
N LEU A 326 9.60 9.80 -19.60
CA LEU A 326 9.69 8.45 -20.14
C LEU A 326 8.56 8.18 -21.13
N SER A 327 8.74 7.14 -21.94
CA SER A 327 7.72 6.72 -22.90
C SER A 327 6.55 6.05 -22.19
N TYR A 328 5.36 6.14 -22.76
CA TYR A 328 4.22 5.32 -22.33
C TYR A 328 3.42 4.87 -23.55
N LYS A 329 2.67 3.78 -23.40
CA LYS A 329 1.78 3.26 -24.45
C LYS A 329 0.41 2.94 -23.87
N SER A 330 -0.62 3.59 -24.37
CA SER A 330 -2.00 3.24 -23.99
C SER A 330 -2.47 2.01 -24.76
N ILE A 331 -3.10 1.07 -24.08
CA ILE A 331 -3.52 -0.22 -24.66
C ILE A 331 -5.03 -0.44 -24.54
N VAL A 332 -5.61 -1.10 -25.55
CA VAL A 332 -6.93 -1.73 -25.49
C VAL A 332 -6.69 -3.24 -25.45
N SER A 333 -7.29 -3.93 -24.48
CA SER A 333 -7.10 -5.37 -24.33
C SER A 333 -7.58 -6.13 -25.58
N LEU A 334 -6.91 -7.23 -25.92
CA LEU A 334 -7.16 -7.94 -27.17
C LEU A 334 -8.59 -8.48 -27.24
N ASP A 335 -9.15 -8.93 -26.11
CA ASP A 335 -10.54 -9.37 -26.02
C ASP A 335 -11.54 -8.24 -26.31
N LYS A 336 -11.25 -6.99 -25.91
CA LYS A 336 -12.06 -5.80 -26.24
C LYS A 336 -11.98 -5.46 -27.73
N ILE A 337 -10.79 -5.54 -28.33
CA ILE A 337 -10.63 -5.31 -29.78
C ILE A 337 -11.42 -6.37 -30.57
N VAL A 338 -11.29 -7.65 -30.18
CA VAL A 338 -12.06 -8.74 -30.80
C VAL A 338 -13.56 -8.57 -30.56
N ALA A 339 -13.98 -8.16 -29.36
CA ALA A 339 -15.38 -7.87 -29.05
C ALA A 339 -15.96 -6.77 -29.94
N GLU A 340 -15.21 -5.70 -30.15
CA GLU A 340 -15.60 -4.60 -31.02
C GLU A 340 -15.79 -5.07 -32.47
N ILE A 341 -14.83 -5.81 -33.02
CA ILE A 341 -14.86 -6.35 -34.39
C ILE A 341 -16.03 -7.34 -34.57
N VAL A 342 -16.22 -8.23 -33.59
CA VAL A 342 -17.27 -9.25 -33.64
C VAL A 342 -18.67 -8.65 -33.39
N GLY A 343 -18.76 -7.46 -32.80
CA GLY A 343 -20.03 -6.84 -32.41
C GLY A 343 -20.72 -7.59 -31.27
N SER A 344 -19.96 -8.05 -30.27
CA SER A 344 -20.46 -8.83 -29.13
C SER A 344 -19.65 -8.53 -27.88
N GLY A 345 -20.21 -8.74 -26.69
CA GLY A 345 -19.48 -8.50 -25.44
C GLY A 345 -18.21 -9.37 -25.30
N SER A 346 -17.18 -8.85 -24.63
CA SER A 346 -15.89 -9.53 -24.48
C SER A 346 -15.97 -10.87 -23.75
N ALA A 347 -16.93 -11.02 -22.83
CA ALA A 347 -17.21 -12.28 -22.13
C ALA A 347 -17.95 -13.33 -22.99
N SER A 348 -18.35 -13.01 -24.22
CA SER A 348 -19.12 -13.95 -25.06
C SER A 348 -18.26 -15.14 -25.47
N LYS A 349 -18.88 -16.34 -25.56
CA LYS A 349 -18.19 -17.57 -25.99
C LYS A 349 -17.54 -17.45 -27.37
N LYS A 350 -18.08 -16.60 -28.26
CA LYS A 350 -17.52 -16.35 -29.59
C LYS A 350 -16.21 -15.55 -29.48
N VAL A 351 -16.23 -14.44 -28.73
CA VAL A 351 -15.04 -13.60 -28.51
C VAL A 351 -13.96 -14.36 -27.76
N GLN A 352 -14.31 -15.05 -26.68
CA GLN A 352 -13.33 -15.82 -25.90
C GLN A 352 -12.68 -16.94 -26.72
N ARG A 353 -13.43 -17.61 -27.61
CA ARG A 353 -12.85 -18.63 -28.50
C ARG A 353 -11.84 -18.03 -29.47
N GLU A 354 -12.17 -16.89 -30.06
CA GLU A 354 -11.29 -16.19 -30.99
C GLU A 354 -10.05 -15.63 -30.29
N TYR A 355 -10.23 -15.02 -29.11
CA TYR A 355 -9.14 -14.55 -28.25
C TYR A 355 -8.14 -15.69 -27.95
N HIS A 356 -8.62 -16.84 -27.46
CA HIS A 356 -7.74 -17.97 -27.16
C HIS A 356 -7.09 -18.60 -28.41
N ARG A 357 -7.78 -18.60 -29.56
CA ARG A 357 -7.20 -19.03 -30.84
C ARG A 357 -6.02 -18.14 -31.25
N LEU A 358 -6.17 -16.82 -31.12
CA LEU A 358 -5.12 -15.86 -31.40
C LEU A 358 -3.92 -16.08 -30.50
N LEU A 359 -4.14 -16.26 -29.19
CA LEU A 359 -3.04 -16.55 -28.25
C LEU A 359 -2.29 -17.84 -28.61
N GLY A 360 -3.02 -18.93 -28.93
CA GLY A 360 -2.40 -20.19 -29.34
C GLY A 360 -1.62 -20.12 -30.66
N SER A 361 -1.92 -19.14 -31.52
CA SER A 361 -1.27 -18.98 -32.83
C SER A 361 -0.14 -17.95 -32.82
N LEU A 362 -0.28 -16.88 -32.03
CA LEU A 362 0.58 -15.70 -32.06
C LEU A 362 1.39 -15.49 -30.77
N GLY A 363 1.03 -16.15 -29.67
CA GLY A 363 1.68 -15.99 -28.36
C GLY A 363 0.94 -15.08 -27.40
N ALA A 364 1.66 -14.53 -26.43
CA ALA A 364 1.08 -13.77 -25.33
C ALA A 364 0.45 -12.43 -25.79
N GLU A 365 -0.62 -12.00 -25.12
CA GLU A 365 -1.41 -10.82 -25.49
C GLU A 365 -0.58 -9.55 -25.67
N LEU A 366 0.25 -9.20 -24.68
CA LEU A 366 1.04 -7.97 -24.73
C LEU A 366 2.10 -8.00 -25.84
N SER A 367 2.60 -9.19 -26.22
CA SER A 367 3.46 -9.34 -27.39
C SER A 367 2.69 -9.00 -28.68
N ILE A 368 1.48 -9.54 -28.83
CA ILE A 368 0.59 -9.25 -29.97
C ILE A 368 0.26 -7.76 -30.04
N LEU A 369 -0.07 -7.13 -28.91
CA LEU A 369 -0.46 -5.72 -28.88
C LEU A 369 0.72 -4.76 -29.10
N LEU A 370 1.94 -5.09 -28.67
CA LEU A 370 3.02 -4.11 -28.57
C LEU A 370 4.19 -4.30 -29.52
N SER A 371 4.62 -5.54 -29.77
CA SER A 371 5.94 -5.82 -30.37
C SER A 371 5.90 -6.74 -31.59
N LEU A 372 4.96 -7.69 -31.66
CA LEU A 372 4.89 -8.64 -32.76
C LEU A 372 4.69 -7.91 -34.10
N PRO A 373 5.48 -8.17 -35.16
CA PRO A 373 5.32 -7.50 -36.44
C PRO A 373 3.91 -7.70 -37.02
N LEU A 374 3.35 -6.66 -37.65
CA LEU A 374 1.99 -6.71 -38.20
C LEU A 374 1.84 -7.81 -39.27
N ASP A 375 2.86 -8.03 -40.10
CA ASP A 375 2.89 -9.09 -41.13
C ASP A 375 2.82 -10.50 -40.50
N SER A 376 3.40 -10.68 -39.32
CA SER A 376 3.31 -11.94 -38.57
C SER A 376 1.91 -12.14 -38.02
N ILE A 377 1.27 -11.07 -37.54
CA ILE A 377 -0.13 -11.11 -37.06
C ILE A 377 -1.08 -11.41 -38.21
N GLN A 378 -0.87 -10.79 -39.38
CA GLN A 378 -1.71 -10.93 -40.58
C GLN A 378 -1.83 -12.38 -41.08
N LYS A 379 -0.84 -13.24 -40.81
CA LYS A 379 -0.90 -14.67 -41.16
C LYS A 379 -2.00 -15.44 -40.41
N TYR A 380 -2.43 -14.95 -39.24
CA TYR A 380 -3.34 -15.66 -38.35
C TYR A 380 -4.56 -14.84 -37.91
N ALA A 381 -4.64 -13.56 -38.30
CA ALA A 381 -5.67 -12.61 -37.93
C ALA A 381 -6.33 -12.00 -39.16
N SER A 382 -7.57 -11.50 -39.03
CA SER A 382 -8.24 -10.75 -40.09
C SER A 382 -7.57 -9.40 -40.33
N SER A 383 -7.71 -8.85 -41.54
CA SER A 383 -7.19 -7.53 -41.92
C SER A 383 -7.68 -6.43 -40.98
N ILE A 384 -8.97 -6.46 -40.60
CA ILE A 384 -9.56 -5.53 -39.64
C ILE A 384 -8.91 -5.62 -38.25
N LEU A 385 -8.51 -6.81 -37.79
CA LEU A 385 -7.82 -6.97 -36.50
C LEU A 385 -6.38 -6.45 -36.58
N VAL A 386 -5.67 -6.69 -37.68
CA VAL A 386 -4.32 -6.13 -37.91
C VAL A 386 -4.38 -4.60 -37.92
N GLU A 387 -5.35 -4.03 -38.62
CA GLU A 387 -5.59 -2.59 -38.65
C GLU A 387 -5.93 -2.04 -37.27
N ALA A 388 -6.75 -2.75 -36.50
CA ALA A 388 -7.10 -2.35 -35.14
C ALA A 388 -5.85 -2.26 -34.25
N ILE A 389 -4.99 -3.28 -34.30
CA ILE A 389 -3.72 -3.30 -33.55
C ILE A 389 -2.80 -2.17 -34.01
N ARG A 390 -2.69 -1.92 -35.32
CA ARG A 390 -1.91 -0.81 -35.87
C ARG A 390 -2.41 0.55 -35.36
N ARG A 391 -3.73 0.76 -35.32
CA ARG A 391 -4.36 1.98 -34.81
C ARG A 391 -4.07 2.18 -33.33
N VAL A 392 -4.27 1.16 -32.50
CA VAL A 392 -3.97 1.20 -31.06
C VAL A 392 -2.49 1.52 -30.82
N ARG A 393 -1.56 0.86 -31.52
CA ARG A 393 -0.10 1.13 -31.42
C ARG A 393 0.27 2.57 -31.75
N ASN A 394 -0.48 3.22 -32.64
CA ASN A 394 -0.28 4.59 -33.06
C ASN A 394 -1.12 5.60 -32.25
N GLY A 395 -1.81 5.17 -31.19
CA GLY A 395 -2.69 6.03 -30.39
C GLY A 395 -3.93 6.55 -31.14
N ARG A 396 -4.28 5.93 -32.28
CA ARG A 396 -5.45 6.32 -33.10
C ARG A 396 -6.70 5.59 -32.60
N VAL A 397 -7.33 6.15 -31.58
CA VAL A 397 -8.60 5.63 -31.03
C VAL A 397 -9.61 6.77 -30.84
N HIS A 398 -10.89 6.44 -30.82
CA HIS A 398 -11.97 7.36 -30.50
C HIS A 398 -12.35 7.19 -29.03
N ALA A 399 -12.12 8.25 -28.24
CA ALA A 399 -12.43 8.26 -26.82
C ALA A 399 -13.67 9.10 -26.53
N SER A 400 -14.65 8.48 -25.87
CA SER A 400 -15.78 9.16 -25.25
C SER A 400 -15.56 9.14 -23.73
N PRO A 401 -15.28 10.29 -23.09
CA PRO A 401 -14.90 10.33 -21.69
C PRO A 401 -16.08 10.01 -20.77
N GLY A 402 -15.80 9.25 -19.70
CA GLY A 402 -16.76 8.99 -18.64
C GLY A 402 -16.89 10.16 -17.67
N PHE A 403 -18.08 10.27 -17.06
CA PHE A 403 -18.44 11.36 -16.15
C PHE A 403 -19.54 10.92 -15.17
N ASP A 404 -19.59 11.54 -14.00
CA ASP A 404 -20.65 11.38 -12.99
C ASP A 404 -21.11 9.91 -12.74
N GLY A 405 -20.13 9.01 -12.61
CA GLY A 405 -20.34 7.59 -12.32
C GLY A 405 -20.59 6.70 -13.53
N GLN A 406 -20.65 7.26 -14.75
CA GLN A 406 -20.76 6.52 -16.01
C GLN A 406 -19.38 6.28 -16.61
N TYR A 407 -19.09 5.03 -16.98
CA TYR A 407 -17.87 4.70 -17.71
C TYR A 407 -17.88 5.36 -19.08
N GLY A 408 -16.70 5.82 -19.51
CA GLY A 408 -16.47 6.20 -20.89
C GLY A 408 -16.29 4.98 -21.78
N SER A 409 -15.95 5.22 -23.05
CA SER A 409 -15.70 4.17 -24.02
C SER A 409 -14.53 4.52 -24.93
N ILE A 410 -13.68 3.54 -25.22
CA ILE A 410 -12.68 3.61 -26.28
C ILE A 410 -13.14 2.71 -27.41
N GLN A 411 -13.14 3.26 -28.63
CA GLN A 411 -13.44 2.53 -29.85
C GLN A 411 -12.28 2.68 -30.81
N VAL A 412 -11.88 1.58 -31.44
CA VAL A 412 -10.80 1.60 -32.45
C VAL A 412 -11.32 2.05 -33.81
N PHE A 413 -12.60 1.78 -34.09
CA PHE A 413 -13.27 2.18 -35.33
C PHE A 413 -14.57 2.92 -35.04
N THR A 414 -14.87 3.91 -35.87
CA THR A 414 -16.24 4.40 -36.01
C THR A 414 -17.14 3.35 -36.68
N GLU A 415 -18.46 3.46 -36.52
CA GLU A 415 -19.42 2.55 -37.18
C GLU A 415 -19.25 2.53 -38.70
N LYS A 416 -18.98 3.69 -39.31
CA LYS A 416 -18.76 3.81 -40.75
C LYS A 416 -17.51 3.04 -41.19
N GLU A 417 -16.38 3.27 -40.52
CA GLU A 417 -15.12 2.57 -40.86
C GLU A 417 -15.25 1.06 -40.67
N ARG A 418 -15.96 0.61 -39.63
CA ARG A 418 -16.20 -0.83 -39.40
C ARG A 418 -16.97 -1.45 -40.55
N ASN A 419 -17.99 -0.75 -41.06
CA ASN A 419 -18.78 -1.20 -42.20
C ASN A 419 -17.92 -1.29 -43.47
N ASP A 420 -17.07 -0.29 -43.72
CA ASP A 420 -16.15 -0.25 -44.87
C ASP A 420 -15.18 -1.45 -44.87
N TYR A 421 -14.64 -1.83 -43.70
CA TYR A 421 -13.78 -3.02 -43.57
C TYR A 421 -14.57 -4.34 -43.60
N SER A 422 -15.81 -4.37 -43.11
CA SER A 422 -16.66 -5.57 -43.15
C SER A 422 -17.18 -5.89 -44.57
N GLY A 423 -17.32 -4.86 -45.42
CA GLY A 423 -17.70 -4.99 -46.83
C GLY A 423 -16.60 -5.55 -47.74
N GLN A 424 -15.34 -5.51 -47.29
CA GLN A 424 -14.20 -6.13 -47.98
C GLN A 424 -14.04 -7.61 -47.59
N THR A 425 -15.06 -8.42 -47.86
CA THR A 425 -14.91 -9.89 -47.97
C THR A 425 -14.52 -10.22 -49.41
N THR A 426 -13.29 -9.92 -49.81
CA THR A 426 -12.74 -10.37 -51.09
C THR A 426 -11.46 -11.17 -50.87
N PHE A 427 -11.57 -12.48 -51.13
CA PHE A 427 -10.47 -13.37 -51.48
C PHE A 427 -9.65 -12.75 -52.63
N PHE A 428 -8.31 -12.73 -52.47
CA PHE A 428 -7.23 -12.31 -53.39
C PHE A 428 -6.54 -10.95 -53.11
N PRO A 429 -5.19 -10.89 -53.29
CA PRO A 429 -4.35 -9.82 -52.76
C PRO A 429 -4.40 -8.61 -53.66
N LEU A 430 -4.66 -7.44 -53.09
CA LEU A 430 -4.51 -6.18 -53.80
C LEU A 430 -3.16 -5.56 -53.46
N GLN A 431 -2.43 -5.27 -54.54
CA GLN A 431 -1.16 -4.56 -54.59
C GLN A 431 -1.19 -3.28 -53.76
N GLU A 432 -0.07 -3.03 -53.09
CA GLU A 432 0.25 -1.74 -52.47
C GLU A 432 0.10 -0.63 -53.50
N LYS A 433 -0.81 0.31 -53.22
CA LYS A 433 -0.70 1.66 -53.72
C LYS A 433 -0.15 2.51 -52.59
N GLU A 434 1.08 2.98 -52.78
CA GLU A 434 1.60 4.14 -52.08
C GLU A 434 0.68 5.32 -52.43
N GLU A 435 -0.04 5.83 -51.43
CA GLU A 435 -0.71 7.13 -51.52
C GLU A 435 -0.03 8.12 -50.59
N ASP A 436 0.15 9.30 -51.17
CA ASP A 436 1.07 10.38 -50.86
C ASP A 436 0.76 11.10 -49.52
N ASP A 437 1.83 11.44 -48.79
CA ASP A 437 1.86 11.89 -47.40
C ASP A 437 1.56 13.40 -47.25
N THR A 438 0.45 13.89 -47.80
CA THR A 438 0.17 15.35 -47.83
C THR A 438 -1.21 15.79 -47.35
N LEU A 439 -1.90 15.01 -46.51
CA LEU A 439 -3.16 15.45 -45.85
C LEU A 439 -3.23 15.07 -44.36
N ALA A 440 -2.17 15.37 -43.59
CA ALA A 440 -2.18 15.30 -42.13
C ALA A 440 -1.97 16.68 -41.48
N LYS A 441 -2.84 17.64 -41.80
CA LYS A 441 -3.10 18.82 -40.97
C LYS A 441 -4.58 19.19 -41.07
N LYS A 442 -5.41 18.58 -40.22
CA LYS A 442 -6.68 19.19 -39.82
C LYS A 442 -7.03 18.77 -38.42
N GLU A 443 -6.91 19.76 -37.53
CA GLU A 443 -7.33 19.75 -36.15
C GLU A 443 -8.83 19.47 -35.98
N MET A 444 -9.14 19.06 -34.75
CA MET A 444 -10.44 18.88 -34.11
C MET A 444 -11.57 19.79 -34.63
N LYS A 445 -12.74 19.18 -34.91
CA LYS A 445 -14.03 19.90 -34.92
C LYS A 445 -14.99 19.28 -33.90
N VAL A 446 -14.91 19.78 -32.68
CA VAL A 446 -16.07 19.83 -31.78
C VAL A 446 -16.89 21.04 -32.22
N SER A 447 -18.21 20.93 -32.27
CA SER A 447 -19.10 22.04 -32.61
C SER A 447 -19.04 23.11 -31.51
N PHE A 448 -18.25 24.16 -31.72
CA PHE A 448 -18.16 25.33 -30.85
C PHE A 448 -19.26 26.32 -31.19
N ILE A 449 -19.92 26.84 -30.16
CA ILE A 449 -20.76 28.05 -30.24
C ILE A 449 -19.79 29.23 -30.17
N GLU A 450 -19.84 30.12 -31.16
CA GLU A 450 -18.89 31.21 -31.35
C GLU A 450 -19.01 32.32 -30.29
N GLU A 451 -17.85 32.89 -30.01
CA GLU A 451 -17.53 33.98 -29.10
C GLU A 451 -18.12 35.32 -29.56
N SER A 452 -18.61 36.15 -28.64
CA SER A 452 -18.38 37.60 -28.70
C SER A 452 -18.63 38.27 -27.34
N ASP A 453 -17.67 39.12 -26.99
CA ASP A 453 -17.71 40.29 -26.10
C ASP A 453 -17.48 40.17 -24.57
N ALA A 454 -16.22 40.55 -24.21
CA ALA A 454 -15.74 41.28 -23.01
C ALA A 454 -15.69 40.57 -21.63
N PRO A 455 -15.00 41.12 -20.59
CA PRO A 455 -13.74 41.88 -20.50
C PRO A 455 -12.69 41.19 -19.57
N LYS A 456 -11.43 41.67 -19.59
CA LYS A 456 -10.32 41.20 -18.72
C LYS A 456 -10.39 41.81 -17.31
N LEU A 457 -10.20 41.01 -16.27
CA LEU A 457 -9.90 41.48 -14.90
C LEU A 457 -8.89 40.55 -14.20
N ASP A 458 -7.81 41.17 -13.72
CA ASP A 458 -6.72 40.59 -12.91
C ASP A 458 -7.14 40.37 -11.46
N PHE A 459 -6.62 39.32 -10.82
CA PHE A 459 -6.64 39.17 -9.36
C PHE A 459 -5.31 38.61 -8.85
N GLU A 460 -4.49 39.51 -8.29
CA GLU A 460 -3.42 39.19 -7.36
C GLU A 460 -3.88 39.39 -5.91
N ALA A 461 -3.14 38.76 -5.00
CA ALA A 461 -3.14 38.86 -3.54
C ALA A 461 -4.08 37.93 -2.75
N THR A 462 -3.49 36.89 -2.15
CA THR A 462 -3.38 36.79 -0.67
C THR A 462 -2.48 35.62 -0.24
N LYS A 463 -1.19 35.89 -0.09
CA LYS A 463 -0.27 35.15 0.79
C LYS A 463 -0.06 36.02 2.01
N GLU A 464 -0.45 35.56 3.19
CA GLU A 464 0.15 35.87 4.51
C GLU A 464 -0.80 35.45 5.64
N LYS A 465 -0.45 34.37 6.35
CA LYS A 465 -0.66 34.15 7.81
C LYS A 465 -0.41 32.69 8.19
N HIS A 466 0.85 32.30 8.33
CA HIS A 466 1.25 31.07 9.04
C HIS A 466 2.53 31.33 9.85
N GLN A 467 2.37 31.94 11.02
CA GLN A 467 3.41 32.02 12.06
C GLN A 467 2.75 32.38 13.40
N GLN A 468 2.04 31.44 14.04
CA GLN A 468 1.66 31.53 15.46
C GLN A 468 1.05 30.20 15.96
N SER A 469 1.88 29.30 16.51
CA SER A 469 1.42 28.14 17.30
C SER A 469 2.61 27.45 17.99
N GLN A 470 3.18 28.05 19.04
CA GLN A 470 4.24 27.40 19.85
C GLN A 470 4.05 27.47 21.37
N ARG A 471 3.02 28.12 21.92
CA ARG A 471 2.87 28.29 23.39
C ARG A 471 1.92 27.25 24.03
N LEU A 472 2.29 26.74 25.21
CA LEU A 472 1.41 25.97 26.09
C LEU A 472 0.22 26.83 26.52
N ASN A 473 -0.98 26.25 26.60
CA ASN A 473 -2.16 26.91 27.16
C ASN A 473 -2.12 26.92 28.70
N GLU A 474 -3.03 27.64 29.35
CA GLU A 474 -3.02 27.79 30.82
C GLU A 474 -3.21 26.46 31.57
N ALA A 475 -4.12 25.59 31.10
CA ALA A 475 -4.34 24.27 31.72
C ALA A 475 -3.11 23.36 31.62
N GLN A 476 -2.38 23.41 30.50
CA GLN A 476 -1.13 22.67 30.33
C GLN A 476 -0.03 23.22 31.26
N LYS A 477 0.06 24.55 31.43
CA LYS A 477 1.01 25.16 32.38
C LYS A 477 0.72 24.76 33.82
N GLU A 478 -0.56 24.70 34.20
CA GLU A 478 -0.99 24.24 35.52
C GLU A 478 -0.58 22.78 35.76
N ALA A 479 -0.84 21.89 34.79
CA ALA A 479 -0.41 20.50 34.86
C ALA A 479 1.12 20.35 34.96
N VAL A 480 1.88 21.14 34.19
CA VAL A 480 3.35 21.15 34.26
C VAL A 480 3.84 21.55 35.65
N LYS A 481 3.26 22.60 36.24
CA LYS A 481 3.70 23.20 37.52
C LYS A 481 3.04 22.61 38.77
N SER A 482 2.21 21.57 38.61
CA SER A 482 1.53 20.91 39.73
C SER A 482 2.52 20.46 40.81
N PRO A 483 2.16 20.54 42.12
CA PRO A 483 2.96 20.02 43.22
C PRO A 483 3.36 18.55 43.05
N PHE A 484 4.32 18.10 43.87
CA PHE A 484 4.67 16.68 43.98
C PHE A 484 3.49 15.86 44.51
N GLY A 485 3.27 14.68 43.94
CA GLY A 485 2.18 13.78 44.31
C GLY A 485 1.50 13.16 43.07
N PRO A 486 0.48 12.31 43.29
CA PRO A 486 -0.29 11.72 42.21
C PRO A 486 -0.99 12.79 41.36
N LEU A 487 -0.82 12.72 40.04
CA LEU A 487 -1.42 13.64 39.09
C LEU A 487 -2.01 12.84 37.92
N LEU A 488 -3.31 13.00 37.69
CA LEU A 488 -4.00 12.43 36.53
C LEU A 488 -4.37 13.55 35.56
N VAL A 489 -3.83 13.49 34.33
CA VAL A 489 -4.13 14.46 33.27
C VAL A 489 -5.11 13.85 32.28
N ILE A 490 -6.39 14.22 32.38
CA ILE A 490 -7.43 13.78 31.46
C ILE A 490 -7.59 14.83 30.36
N ALA A 491 -7.32 14.45 29.12
CA ALA A 491 -7.55 15.32 27.98
C ALA A 491 -7.88 14.53 26.70
N GLY A 492 -8.64 15.17 25.80
CA GLY A 492 -9.04 14.56 24.52
C GLY A 492 -7.87 14.31 23.57
N PRO A 493 -8.09 13.54 22.49
CA PRO A 493 -7.06 13.30 21.47
C PRO A 493 -6.53 14.62 20.86
N GLY A 494 -5.21 14.74 20.68
CA GLY A 494 -4.59 15.91 20.04
C GLY A 494 -4.45 17.17 20.91
N THR A 495 -4.77 17.12 22.20
CA THR A 495 -4.65 18.27 23.12
C THR A 495 -3.25 18.46 23.71
N GLY A 496 -2.27 17.67 23.26
CA GLY A 496 -0.87 17.79 23.69
C GLY A 496 -0.53 17.13 25.04
N LYS A 497 -1.19 16.03 25.42
CA LYS A 497 -0.89 15.27 26.66
C LYS A 497 0.59 14.90 26.80
N THR A 498 1.15 14.22 25.80
CA THR A 498 2.57 13.86 25.74
C THR A 498 3.49 15.08 25.82
N ARG A 499 3.09 16.22 25.22
CA ARG A 499 3.85 17.47 25.33
C ARG A 499 3.84 17.97 26.78
N THR A 500 2.67 18.04 27.42
CA THR A 500 2.56 18.43 28.83
C THR A 500 3.40 17.54 29.74
N LEU A 501 3.45 16.23 29.47
CA LEU A 501 4.26 15.26 30.21
C LEU A 501 5.76 15.54 30.03
N VAL A 502 6.24 15.71 28.79
CA VAL A 502 7.63 16.08 28.48
C VAL A 502 8.03 17.40 29.16
N GLU A 503 7.20 18.44 29.03
CA GLU A 503 7.45 19.75 29.62
C GLU A 503 7.47 19.69 31.16
N ARG A 504 6.68 18.79 31.76
CA ARG A 504 6.71 18.54 33.21
C ARG A 504 8.01 17.86 33.63
N ILE A 505 8.49 16.86 32.89
CA ILE A 505 9.78 16.21 33.18
C ILE A 505 10.91 17.25 33.13
N ILE A 506 10.95 18.06 32.07
CA ILE A 506 11.92 19.15 31.92
C ILE A 506 11.82 20.14 33.08
N TRP A 507 10.61 20.57 33.44
CA TRP A 507 10.38 21.49 34.54
C TRP A 507 10.86 20.92 35.89
N LEU A 508 10.65 19.63 36.15
CA LEU A 508 11.14 18.98 37.36
C LEU A 508 12.67 18.97 37.42
N ILE A 509 13.33 18.69 36.30
CA ILE A 509 14.80 18.68 36.24
C ILE A 509 15.35 20.09 36.45
N ASN A 510 14.83 21.08 35.72
CA ASN A 510 15.43 22.41 35.66
C ASN A 510 15.02 23.31 36.83
N GLU A 511 13.73 23.33 37.17
CA GLU A 511 13.17 24.28 38.16
C GLU A 511 13.04 23.65 39.55
N LYS A 512 13.01 22.32 39.65
CA LYS A 512 12.92 21.59 40.92
C LYS A 512 14.16 20.78 41.26
N SER A 513 15.20 20.84 40.42
CA SER A 513 16.48 20.17 40.65
C SER A 513 16.32 18.66 40.91
N VAL A 514 15.34 18.04 40.26
CA VAL A 514 15.16 16.58 40.28
C VAL A 514 16.26 15.95 39.43
N LEU A 515 16.96 14.97 39.99
CA LEU A 515 18.00 14.25 39.27
C LEU A 515 17.39 13.45 38.11
N PRO A 516 17.87 13.57 36.86
CA PRO A 516 17.30 12.86 35.72
C PRO A 516 17.17 11.35 35.94
N GLN A 517 18.18 10.73 36.56
CA GLN A 517 18.24 9.29 36.83
C GLN A 517 17.12 8.78 37.74
N THR A 518 16.46 9.67 38.50
CA THR A 518 15.34 9.29 39.38
C THR A 518 13.97 9.34 38.72
N ILE A 519 13.93 9.66 37.42
CA ILE A 519 12.72 9.75 36.62
C ILE A 519 12.60 8.51 35.73
N LEU A 520 11.45 7.84 35.83
CA LEU A 520 11.00 6.79 34.93
C LEU A 520 9.81 7.30 34.12
N ALA A 521 9.89 7.24 32.80
CA ALA A 521 8.75 7.47 31.92
C ALA A 521 8.45 6.20 31.12
N VAL A 522 7.25 5.66 31.32
CA VAL A 522 6.76 4.46 30.63
C VAL A 522 5.76 4.89 29.57
N THR A 523 5.92 4.35 28.37
CA THR A 523 5.02 4.57 27.24
C THR A 523 4.53 3.23 26.70
N PHE A 524 3.41 3.24 25.97
CA PHE A 524 2.89 2.02 25.36
C PHE A 524 3.76 1.51 24.20
N SER A 525 4.47 2.39 23.48
CA SER A 525 5.23 2.02 22.28
C SER A 525 6.70 2.46 22.32
N ASN A 526 7.57 1.66 21.70
CA ASN A 526 9.00 1.98 21.57
C ASN A 526 9.25 3.29 20.80
N ARG A 527 8.30 3.72 19.96
CA ARG A 527 8.35 4.99 19.23
C ARG A 527 8.07 6.17 20.17
N ALA A 528 7.01 6.10 20.97
CA ALA A 528 6.69 7.12 21.97
C ALA A 528 7.83 7.30 22.98
N ALA A 529 8.44 6.19 23.43
CA ALA A 529 9.63 6.23 24.28
C ALA A 529 10.79 6.99 23.60
N ARG A 530 11.13 6.65 22.34
CA ARG A 530 12.22 7.31 21.60
C ARG A 530 11.94 8.79 21.33
N GLU A 531 10.71 9.14 20.97
CA GLU A 531 10.32 10.53 20.71
C GLU A 531 10.34 11.37 21.99
N MET A 532 9.80 10.84 23.08
CA MET A 532 9.85 11.47 24.40
C MET A 532 11.30 11.66 24.85
N ALA A 533 12.14 10.63 24.71
CA ALA A 533 13.57 10.68 25.00
C ALA A 533 14.28 11.75 24.17
N GLY A 534 14.13 11.75 22.86
CA GLY A 534 14.77 12.73 21.97
C GLY A 534 14.36 14.19 22.29
N ARG A 535 13.10 14.43 22.65
CA ARG A 535 12.63 15.76 23.06
C ARG A 535 13.27 16.23 24.37
N ILE A 536 13.35 15.35 25.36
CA ILE A 536 13.97 15.66 26.66
C ILE A 536 15.49 15.83 26.49
N GLU A 537 16.14 14.92 25.78
CA GLU A 537 17.58 14.96 25.49
C GLU A 537 17.99 16.24 24.76
N ALA A 538 17.21 16.69 23.79
CA ALA A 538 17.50 17.93 23.06
C ALA A 538 17.48 19.17 23.96
N VAL A 539 16.65 19.17 25.02
CA VAL A 539 16.59 20.27 26.00
C VAL A 539 17.73 20.14 27.00
N LEU A 540 17.90 18.96 27.59
CA LEU A 540 18.97 18.69 28.57
C LEU A 540 20.37 18.92 27.99
N ALA A 541 20.60 18.57 26.72
CA ALA A 541 21.87 18.79 26.04
C ALA A 541 22.19 20.29 25.86
N ARG A 542 21.18 21.13 25.61
CA ARG A 542 21.35 22.59 25.52
C ARG A 542 21.70 23.22 26.86
N GLU A 543 21.26 22.60 27.94
CA GLU A 543 21.47 23.06 29.32
C GLU A 543 22.70 22.42 29.97
N GLY A 544 23.44 21.57 29.24
CA GLY A 544 24.69 20.96 29.70
C GLY A 544 24.50 19.80 30.69
N VAL A 545 23.29 19.28 30.85
CA VAL A 545 23.01 18.12 31.71
C VAL A 545 23.43 16.84 30.97
N GLN A 546 24.26 16.00 31.59
CA GLN A 546 24.75 14.75 30.98
C GLN A 546 23.87 13.55 31.32
N GLU A 547 23.31 13.54 32.54
CA GLU A 547 22.43 12.49 33.01
C GLU A 547 21.09 12.46 32.25
N ARG A 548 20.46 11.29 32.21
CA ARG A 548 19.21 11.06 31.47
C ARG A 548 18.18 10.33 32.32
N PRO A 549 16.88 10.64 32.12
CA PRO A 549 15.80 9.82 32.65
C PRO A 549 15.72 8.47 31.94
N GLU A 550 15.17 7.47 32.63
CA GLU A 550 14.84 6.18 32.03
C GLU A 550 13.51 6.34 31.28
N ILE A 551 13.52 6.17 29.96
CA ILE A 551 12.32 6.29 29.12
C ILE A 551 12.16 5.03 28.30
N THR A 552 11.09 4.28 28.56
CA THR A 552 10.96 2.90 28.06
C THR A 552 9.50 2.49 27.86
N THR A 553 9.27 1.20 27.55
CA THR A 553 7.94 0.58 27.52
C THR A 553 7.80 -0.43 28.66
N PHE A 554 6.57 -0.82 29.01
CA PHE A 554 6.35 -1.84 30.06
C PHE A 554 7.14 -3.13 29.81
N HIS A 555 7.14 -3.64 28.58
CA HIS A 555 7.84 -4.89 28.24
C HIS A 555 9.36 -4.74 28.27
N LYS A 556 9.91 -3.59 27.85
CA LYS A 556 11.35 -3.32 27.96
C LYS A 556 11.78 -3.09 29.41
N LEU A 557 10.96 -2.40 30.20
CA LEU A 557 11.16 -2.26 31.65
C LEU A 557 11.17 -3.63 32.32
N GLY A 558 10.20 -4.47 31.97
CA GLY A 558 10.12 -5.83 32.48
C GLY A 558 11.32 -6.68 32.08
N LEU A 559 11.73 -6.63 30.82
CA LEU A 559 12.95 -7.30 30.35
C LEU A 559 14.19 -6.82 31.11
N LYS A 560 14.31 -5.51 31.38
CA LYS A 560 15.41 -4.93 32.17
C LYS A 560 15.43 -5.52 33.59
N ILE A 561 14.28 -5.53 34.27
CA ILE A 561 14.14 -6.12 35.61
C ILE A 561 14.48 -7.62 35.60
N VAL A 562 14.04 -8.35 34.58
CA VAL A 562 14.35 -9.78 34.42
C VAL A 562 15.85 -10.02 34.24
N ILE A 563 16.54 -9.23 33.41
CA ILE A 563 17.98 -9.37 33.20
C ILE A 563 18.76 -9.01 34.48
N GLU A 564 18.43 -7.89 35.11
CA GLU A 564 19.09 -7.42 36.34
C GLU A 564 18.97 -8.43 37.49
N ASN A 565 17.88 -9.22 37.51
CA ASN A 565 17.57 -10.19 38.56
C ASN A 565 17.47 -11.63 38.03
N HIS A 566 18.17 -11.96 36.94
CA HIS A 566 18.05 -13.27 36.25
C HIS A 566 18.25 -14.47 37.19
N SER A 567 19.08 -14.33 38.23
CA SER A 567 19.33 -15.36 39.25
C SER A 567 18.10 -15.73 40.06
N GLU A 568 17.19 -14.78 40.30
CA GLU A 568 15.93 -14.99 41.03
C GLU A 568 14.93 -15.83 40.20
N PHE A 569 15.13 -15.91 38.89
CA PHE A 569 14.26 -16.63 37.95
C PHE A 569 14.85 -17.96 37.44
N GLU A 570 16.04 -18.35 37.92
CA GLU A 570 16.81 -19.49 37.39
C GLU A 570 17.07 -19.35 35.87
N LEU A 571 17.17 -18.12 35.37
CA LEU A 571 17.42 -17.82 33.96
C LEU A 571 18.90 -17.58 33.69
N LYS A 572 19.29 -17.65 32.42
CA LYS A 572 20.62 -17.19 31.98
C LYS A 572 20.67 -15.66 32.00
N GLU A 573 21.87 -15.09 32.10
CA GLU A 573 22.11 -13.63 32.08
C GLU A 573 21.46 -12.92 30.87
N GLN A 574 21.31 -13.61 29.75
CA GLN A 574 20.59 -13.12 28.56
C GLN A 574 19.54 -14.16 28.12
N PRO A 575 18.29 -14.05 28.61
CA PRO A 575 17.22 -14.94 28.21
C PRO A 575 16.78 -14.65 26.77
N VAL A 576 16.34 -15.68 26.05
CA VAL A 576 15.81 -15.53 24.69
C VAL A 576 14.33 -15.18 24.78
N VAL A 577 13.96 -14.02 24.23
CA VAL A 577 12.56 -13.57 24.16
C VAL A 577 11.89 -14.21 22.94
N LEU A 578 10.87 -15.03 23.17
CA LEU A 578 10.05 -15.64 22.13
C LEU A 578 9.14 -14.60 21.47
N SER A 579 9.06 -14.62 20.14
CA SER A 579 8.02 -13.88 19.43
C SER A 579 6.65 -14.57 19.61
N GLU A 580 5.55 -13.86 19.35
CA GLU A 580 4.20 -14.45 19.38
C GLU A 580 4.07 -15.68 18.45
N ASN A 581 4.75 -15.67 17.31
CA ASN A 581 4.76 -16.80 16.38
C ASN A 581 5.57 -17.98 16.93
N ASP A 582 6.71 -17.71 17.56
CA ASP A 582 7.54 -18.75 18.18
C ASP A 582 6.85 -19.35 19.41
N MET A 583 6.13 -18.51 20.16
CA MET A 583 5.26 -18.93 21.26
C MET A 583 4.18 -19.88 20.75
N ALA A 584 3.41 -19.49 19.73
CA ALA A 584 2.36 -20.32 19.14
C ALA A 584 2.92 -21.63 18.58
N TYR A 585 4.06 -21.58 17.88
CA TYR A 585 4.73 -22.76 17.34
C TYR A 585 5.22 -23.71 18.44
N LEU A 586 5.89 -23.17 19.46
CA LEU A 586 6.40 -23.96 20.59
C LEU A 586 5.24 -24.58 21.37
N PHE A 587 4.19 -23.81 21.61
CA PHE A 587 2.99 -24.29 22.29
C PHE A 587 2.29 -25.41 21.49
N SER A 588 2.10 -25.23 20.18
CA SER A 588 1.57 -26.26 19.26
C SER A 588 2.40 -27.54 19.29
N ARG A 589 3.73 -27.41 19.30
CA ARG A 589 4.65 -28.54 19.36
C ARG A 589 4.52 -29.30 20.68
N ILE A 590 4.50 -28.59 21.81
CA ILE A 590 4.36 -29.21 23.14
C ILE A 590 2.97 -29.87 23.28
N ALA A 591 1.92 -29.21 22.79
CA ALA A 591 0.56 -29.75 22.74
C ALA A 591 0.46 -31.02 21.87
N LYS A 592 1.28 -31.17 20.82
CA LYS A 592 1.37 -32.40 20.02
C LYS A 592 2.14 -33.51 20.72
N GLN A 593 3.18 -33.17 21.49
CA GLN A 593 4.00 -34.15 22.22
C GLN A 593 3.29 -34.71 23.47
N THR A 594 2.45 -33.90 24.10
CA THR A 594 1.59 -34.33 25.23
C THR A 594 0.40 -35.21 24.80
N LYS A 595 0.03 -35.17 23.51
CA LYS A 595 -1.09 -35.96 22.93
C LYS A 595 -0.84 -37.47 22.78
N ASP A 596 0.40 -37.95 22.84
CA ASP A 596 0.69 -39.40 22.77
C ASP A 596 0.22 -40.19 24.02
N SER A 597 -0.47 -39.54 24.97
CA SER A 597 -0.97 -40.15 26.21
C SER A 597 -2.50 -40.31 26.32
N GLY A 598 -3.32 -39.92 25.33
CA GLY A 598 -4.77 -40.19 25.40
C GLY A 598 -5.68 -39.50 24.37
N ASN A 599 -6.65 -40.27 23.86
CA ASN A 599 -7.66 -39.92 22.85
C ASN A 599 -8.44 -38.62 23.14
N VAL A 600 -8.30 -37.60 22.28
CA VAL A 600 -9.37 -36.64 21.97
C VAL A 600 -9.27 -36.18 20.51
N SER A 601 -10.36 -36.33 19.78
CA SER A 601 -10.59 -35.77 18.44
C SER A 601 -10.69 -34.24 18.51
N ASP A 602 -9.98 -33.56 17.61
CA ASP A 602 -10.05 -32.12 17.29
C ASP A 602 -8.91 -31.23 17.83
N SER A 603 -7.70 -31.46 17.29
CA SER A 603 -6.50 -30.64 17.54
C SER A 603 -6.67 -29.14 17.26
N SER A 604 -7.57 -28.77 16.35
CA SER A 604 -7.73 -27.39 15.87
C SER A 604 -8.53 -26.50 16.82
N CYS A 605 -9.47 -27.12 17.55
CA CYS A 605 -10.34 -26.46 18.52
C CYS A 605 -9.60 -26.10 19.81
N LEU A 606 -8.74 -26.99 20.30
CA LEU A 606 -7.95 -26.78 21.51
C LEU A 606 -6.90 -25.67 21.31
N GLU A 607 -6.22 -25.67 20.17
CA GLU A 607 -5.19 -24.70 19.81
C GLU A 607 -5.75 -23.27 19.71
N LYS A 608 -6.91 -23.09 19.08
CA LYS A 608 -7.65 -21.81 19.08
C LYS A 608 -8.06 -21.36 20.47
N ARG A 609 -8.60 -22.28 21.28
CA ARG A 609 -9.09 -21.97 22.63
C ARG A 609 -7.98 -21.61 23.61
N ILE A 610 -6.78 -22.16 23.41
CA ILE A 610 -5.61 -21.86 24.25
C ILE A 610 -4.96 -20.53 23.83
N ILE A 611 -4.88 -20.23 22.53
CA ILE A 611 -4.49 -18.89 22.06
C ILE A 611 -5.48 -17.85 22.58
N ASP A 612 -6.79 -18.10 22.49
CA ASP A 612 -7.82 -17.24 23.07
C ASP A 612 -7.67 -17.07 24.59
N PHE A 613 -7.25 -18.12 25.31
CA PHE A 613 -7.00 -18.06 26.75
C PHE A 613 -5.76 -17.23 27.09
N ILE A 614 -4.66 -17.42 26.36
CA ILE A 614 -3.41 -16.63 26.52
C ILE A 614 -3.68 -15.15 26.22
N GLU A 615 -4.47 -14.84 25.19
CA GLU A 615 -4.89 -13.48 24.86
C GLU A 615 -5.87 -12.87 25.88
N LYS A 616 -6.69 -13.70 26.55
CA LYS A 616 -7.74 -13.26 27.50
C LYS A 616 -7.40 -13.46 28.97
N SER A 617 -6.21 -13.97 29.33
CA SER A 617 -5.84 -14.21 30.74
C SER A 617 -5.68 -12.93 31.59
N GLY A 618 -5.97 -11.76 31.03
CA GLY A 618 -6.26 -10.53 31.79
C GLY A 618 -7.70 -10.43 32.32
N ASP A 619 -8.65 -11.24 31.81
CA ASP A 619 -10.07 -11.26 32.19
C ASP A 619 -10.54 -12.70 32.43
N CYS A 620 -10.98 -12.98 33.66
CA CYS A 620 -11.42 -14.30 34.09
C CYS A 620 -12.67 -14.77 33.32
N ILE A 621 -12.51 -15.71 32.37
CA ILE A 621 -13.62 -16.46 31.79
C ILE A 621 -13.56 -17.91 32.31
N ALA A 622 -14.69 -18.38 32.86
CA ALA A 622 -14.83 -19.74 33.37
C ALA A 622 -14.70 -20.78 32.24
N VAL A 623 -13.59 -21.51 32.23
CA VAL A 623 -13.36 -22.67 31.35
C VAL A 623 -13.88 -23.94 32.04
N PRO A 624 -14.56 -24.87 31.34
CA PRO A 624 -14.94 -26.18 31.91
C PRO A 624 -13.77 -26.93 32.52
N GLU A 625 -13.98 -27.60 33.66
CA GLU A 625 -12.93 -28.15 34.54
C GLU A 625 -12.05 -29.24 33.88
N ASP A 626 -12.64 -30.00 32.95
CA ASP A 626 -11.98 -31.02 32.13
C ASP A 626 -11.05 -30.41 31.08
N ILE A 627 -11.45 -29.29 30.48
CA ILE A 627 -10.62 -28.51 29.57
C ILE A 627 -9.53 -27.76 30.36
N TYR A 628 -9.85 -27.25 31.54
CA TYR A 628 -8.88 -26.58 32.42
C TYR A 628 -7.70 -27.50 32.76
N ARG A 629 -7.93 -28.76 33.15
CA ARG A 629 -6.84 -29.71 33.44
C ARG A 629 -5.94 -30.01 32.24
N GLN A 630 -6.52 -30.15 31.04
CA GLN A 630 -5.72 -30.40 29.83
C GLN A 630 -4.90 -29.17 29.42
N ILE A 631 -5.46 -27.97 29.60
CA ILE A 631 -4.73 -26.71 29.38
C ILE A 631 -3.62 -26.57 30.42
N ASP A 632 -3.89 -26.90 31.69
CA ASP A 632 -2.93 -26.80 32.80
C ASP A 632 -1.74 -27.76 32.62
N ASP A 633 -1.96 -29.00 32.16
CA ASP A 633 -0.87 -29.94 31.84
C ASP A 633 0.02 -29.46 30.69
N VAL A 634 -0.58 -29.00 29.58
CA VAL A 634 0.17 -28.46 28.43
C VAL A 634 0.92 -27.19 28.82
N PHE A 635 0.30 -26.33 29.63
CA PHE A 635 0.91 -25.09 30.12
C PHE A 635 2.03 -25.36 31.13
N GLY A 636 1.89 -26.40 31.96
CA GLY A 636 2.95 -26.90 32.84
C GLY A 636 4.17 -27.34 32.06
N HIS A 637 3.99 -28.19 31.04
CA HIS A 637 5.08 -28.62 30.16
C HIS A 637 5.66 -27.47 29.33
N TYR A 638 4.84 -26.52 28.89
CA TYR A 638 5.28 -25.30 28.21
C TYR A 638 6.19 -24.44 29.10
N THR A 639 5.77 -24.22 30.34
CA THR A 639 6.51 -23.45 31.33
C THR A 639 7.82 -24.14 31.71
N GLU A 640 7.80 -25.46 31.92
CA GLU A 640 9.00 -26.26 32.18
C GLU A 640 9.97 -26.21 31.00
N TYR A 641 9.47 -26.30 29.76
CA TYR A 641 10.29 -26.22 28.56
C TYR A 641 10.95 -24.85 28.43
N LYS A 642 10.20 -23.76 28.66
CA LYS A 642 10.74 -22.39 28.68
C LYS A 642 11.87 -22.27 29.68
N ARG A 643 11.63 -22.69 30.93
CA ARG A 643 12.63 -22.65 32.02
C ARG A 643 13.89 -23.44 31.66
N LYS A 644 13.75 -24.69 31.23
CA LYS A 644 14.88 -25.58 30.89
C LYS A 644 15.78 -25.01 29.78
N HIS A 645 15.21 -24.22 28.87
CA HIS A 645 15.94 -23.65 27.73
C HIS A 645 16.29 -22.17 27.90
N GLY A 646 15.94 -21.55 29.03
CA GLY A 646 16.18 -20.12 29.29
C GLY A 646 15.40 -19.21 28.33
N LEU A 647 14.16 -19.60 28.00
CA LEU A 647 13.26 -18.86 27.13
C LEU A 647 12.26 -18.08 27.98
N ILE A 648 11.91 -16.87 27.55
CA ILE A 648 10.84 -16.06 28.12
C ILE A 648 9.93 -15.56 27.00
N ASP A 649 8.67 -15.34 27.27
CA ASP A 649 7.71 -14.78 26.31
C ASP A 649 7.21 -13.39 26.72
N PHE A 650 6.33 -12.81 25.91
CA PHE A 650 5.84 -11.43 26.12
C PHE A 650 5.00 -11.27 27.40
N ILE A 651 4.35 -12.33 27.88
CA ILE A 651 3.58 -12.32 29.13
C ILE A 651 4.54 -12.41 30.32
N ASP A 652 5.58 -13.23 30.22
CA ASP A 652 6.63 -13.34 31.25
C ASP A 652 7.29 -11.99 31.54
N LEU A 653 7.43 -11.13 30.53
CA LEU A 653 7.96 -9.78 30.67
C LEU A 653 7.13 -8.87 31.59
N LEU A 654 5.88 -9.23 31.90
CA LEU A 654 5.06 -8.50 32.88
C LEU A 654 4.91 -9.30 34.18
N VAL A 655 4.64 -10.61 34.07
CA VAL A 655 4.34 -11.48 35.21
C VAL A 655 5.57 -11.71 36.09
N LEU A 656 6.76 -11.94 35.51
CA LEU A 656 7.97 -12.20 36.29
C LEU A 656 8.40 -10.98 37.11
N PRO A 657 8.51 -9.75 36.53
CA PRO A 657 8.76 -8.55 37.32
C PRO A 657 7.71 -8.31 38.40
N LEU A 658 6.42 -8.45 38.08
CA LEU A 658 5.35 -8.23 39.06
C LEU A 658 5.46 -9.20 40.24
N SER A 659 5.70 -10.48 39.96
CA SER A 659 5.91 -11.51 40.98
C SER A 659 7.14 -11.21 41.84
N LEU A 660 8.27 -10.85 41.22
CA LEU A 660 9.51 -10.50 41.92
C LEU A 660 9.29 -9.31 42.86
N LEU A 661 8.72 -8.22 42.35
CA LEU A 661 8.52 -6.98 43.10
C LEU A 661 7.47 -7.14 44.20
N THR A 662 6.51 -8.05 44.04
CA THR A 662 5.52 -8.37 45.08
C THR A 662 6.16 -9.15 46.23
N ASN A 663 7.00 -10.14 45.89
CA ASN A 663 7.54 -11.09 46.86
C ASN A 663 8.87 -10.65 47.50
N ASN A 664 9.66 -9.80 46.83
CA ASN A 664 10.96 -9.33 47.31
C ASN A 664 10.93 -7.82 47.62
N GLN A 665 10.67 -7.50 48.89
CA GLN A 665 10.55 -6.11 49.34
C GLN A 665 11.87 -5.33 49.30
N GLU A 666 13.02 -6.02 49.35
CA GLU A 666 14.33 -5.38 49.26
C GLU A 666 14.60 -4.87 47.84
N ILE A 667 14.37 -5.72 46.83
CA ILE A 667 14.48 -5.34 45.41
C ILE A 667 13.46 -4.23 45.06
N LEU A 668 12.22 -4.35 45.56
CA LEU A 668 11.22 -3.29 45.38
C LEU A 668 11.67 -1.96 45.99
N ALA A 669 12.30 -1.97 47.17
CA ALA A 669 12.82 -0.77 47.81
C ALA A 669 13.93 -0.12 46.98
N GLN A 670 14.80 -0.92 46.34
CA GLN A 670 15.85 -0.43 45.44
C GLN A 670 15.27 0.30 44.22
N TYR A 671 14.30 -0.32 43.52
CA TYR A 671 13.65 0.33 42.38
C TYR A 671 12.84 1.57 42.77
N ARG A 672 12.19 1.58 43.95
CA ARG A 672 11.50 2.77 44.47
C ARG A 672 12.46 3.90 44.85
N GLN A 673 13.65 3.55 45.36
CA GLN A 673 14.69 4.54 45.65
C GLN A 673 15.30 5.10 44.37
N GLN A 674 15.48 4.25 43.36
CA GLN A 674 15.95 4.63 42.03
C GLN A 674 14.92 5.53 41.35
N TRP A 675 13.68 5.08 41.14
CA TRP A 675 12.64 5.82 40.42
C TRP A 675 11.64 6.47 41.38
N GLN A 676 11.90 7.72 41.71
CA GLN A 676 11.08 8.52 42.63
C GLN A 676 9.95 9.26 41.91
N HIS A 677 10.09 9.45 40.59
CA HIS A 677 9.10 10.12 39.75
C HIS A 677 8.74 9.22 38.57
N ILE A 678 7.50 8.73 38.55
CA ILE A 678 7.00 7.82 37.52
C ILE A 678 5.98 8.56 36.66
N PHE A 679 6.18 8.50 35.35
CA PHE A 679 5.28 9.04 34.34
C PHE A 679 4.78 7.89 33.47
N VAL A 680 3.48 7.86 33.20
CA VAL A 680 2.87 6.88 32.29
C VAL A 680 2.10 7.64 31.22
N ASP A 681 2.52 7.50 29.96
CA ASP A 681 1.78 8.01 28.81
C ASP A 681 0.81 6.94 28.29
N GLU A 682 -0.27 7.37 27.62
CA GLU A 682 -1.34 6.49 27.13
C GLU A 682 -1.95 5.58 28.22
N TYR A 683 -2.13 6.14 29.42
CA TYR A 683 -2.63 5.42 30.60
C TYR A 683 -3.97 4.70 30.38
N GLN A 684 -4.78 5.14 29.42
CA GLN A 684 -6.05 4.47 29.08
C GLN A 684 -5.88 3.07 28.47
N ASP A 685 -4.68 2.74 27.98
CA ASP A 685 -4.38 1.47 27.30
C ASP A 685 -3.60 0.49 28.21
N VAL A 686 -3.46 0.84 29.50
CA VAL A 686 -2.79 0.02 30.53
C VAL A 686 -3.69 -1.13 30.97
N ASN A 687 -3.14 -2.35 31.00
CA ASN A 687 -3.86 -3.55 31.46
C ASN A 687 -3.65 -3.81 32.97
N ALA A 688 -4.35 -4.80 33.51
CA ALA A 688 -4.31 -5.14 34.94
C ALA A 688 -2.94 -5.62 35.48
N LEU A 689 -2.05 -6.11 34.62
CA LEU A 689 -0.68 -6.49 35.02
C LEU A 689 0.28 -5.30 35.01
N GLN A 690 0.00 -4.31 34.16
CA GLN A 690 0.79 -3.08 34.02
C GLN A 690 0.42 -2.02 35.06
N TYR A 691 -0.86 -2.01 35.49
CA TYR A 691 -1.37 -1.22 36.60
C TYR A 691 -0.89 -1.78 37.94
#